data_AF-A0A950PST5-F1
#
_entry.id   AF-A0A950PST5-F1
#
_cell.length_a   1.000
_cell.length_b   1.000
_cell.length_c   1.000
_cell.angle_alpha   90.00
_cell.angle_beta   90.00
_cell.angle_gamma   90.00
#
_symmetry.space_group_name_H-M   'P 1'
#
loop_
_entity.id
_entity.type
_entity.pdbx_description
1 polymer ?
#
loop_
_entity_poly.entity_id
_entity_poly.type
_entity_poly.pdbx_seq_one_letter_code
_entity_poly.pdbx_strand_id
1 'polypeptide(L)'
;MTSTDASVPPPDRDAVVDPGLARYLANHPAPLVAADALIRDESDRVLIVDPVYKPGWDLPGGILGDEELLPGLLRELDEELRLGDVRTGRLLAIDSVSKEVYGRVLIANICAVHLCRPAVADNLLLQEKEIRAARFVPDAEALARFPGPLRRRFAAALEAERGSHTAHLRDGYPVPTDSRDHYAMLPAPMVSATALITDERGRVLVAEHSYRRDGNPYGLPGGMVLAHETPQQGAAREIAEELGLTDVPVGRLLGVDSAPARAHGRALDLHIFAVGPLTDQQIAAIRFPDGEIVGAHWLAPDKAVAWLPERVGRRVVAGLQALATGNIAHLTRGVPQVGSPVGIPPARRAELEKGGLRPADHVAMRPKALTASAVLITDRRGRVLIVKPTYHDDGRWLLPGGGVDSDAAETARQAAEREVSEELGLQLRIGQLLATDWIHRPPHPVAVIHVYDGGVLADEVFDAIRLPARELSEWRLVDQEELHGLLLDRVVPRVHACLAARACGTGAVELLNGRPVAESVVAIVHRGSGELLLHERDEHAHCWPEYWSLLGGRLEPGEVPHETLARELFEEAALRIGDSPQVVERLWDRQGSQPQLVTVYAVPYDGTVDDLVLGEGRQLRFVAPAELDAYRMPPYLRAVVDRWLAARSTSAEEGTR
;
A
#
# COMPACT_ATOMS: atom_id res chain seq x y z
N MET A 1 -21.35 27.08 -7.09
CA MET A 1 -22.29 27.87 -7.91
C MET A 1 -21.51 28.85 -8.78
N THR A 2 -21.33 28.48 -10.04
CA THR A 2 -21.47 29.36 -11.21
C THR A 2 -21.91 28.40 -12.31
N SER A 3 -23.19 28.51 -12.66
CA SER A 3 -23.74 27.95 -13.87
C SER A 3 -22.84 28.42 -15.01
N THR A 4 -22.08 27.52 -15.62
CA THR A 4 -22.00 27.62 -17.07
C THR A 4 -23.43 27.42 -17.50
N ASP A 5 -24.07 28.50 -17.95
CA ASP A 5 -25.23 28.42 -18.83
C ASP A 5 -24.76 27.64 -20.06
N ALA A 6 -24.68 26.32 -19.92
CA ALA A 6 -24.78 25.41 -21.03
C ALA A 6 -26.26 25.50 -21.43
N SER A 7 -26.62 26.62 -22.05
CA SER A 7 -27.87 26.74 -22.73
C SER A 7 -27.94 25.55 -23.67
N VAL A 8 -28.98 24.73 -23.54
CA VAL A 8 -29.28 23.69 -24.52
C VAL A 8 -29.08 24.34 -25.90
N PRO A 9 -28.19 23.79 -26.75
CA PRO A 9 -27.88 24.43 -28.01
C PRO A 9 -29.21 24.67 -28.77
N PRO A 10 -29.35 25.82 -29.46
CA PRO A 10 -30.55 26.08 -30.23
C PRO A 10 -30.80 24.91 -31.18
N PRO A 11 -32.07 24.55 -31.45
CA PRO A 11 -32.39 23.39 -32.25
C PRO A 11 -31.63 23.44 -33.57
N ASP A 12 -31.01 22.31 -33.92
CA ASP A 12 -30.20 22.15 -35.12
C ASP A 12 -31.08 22.40 -36.36
N ARG A 13 -30.95 23.59 -36.95
CA ARG A 13 -31.74 24.02 -38.11
C ARG A 13 -31.32 23.31 -39.40
N ASP A 14 -30.17 22.65 -39.39
CA ASP A 14 -29.61 21.90 -40.53
C ASP A 14 -29.92 20.40 -40.43
N ALA A 15 -30.56 19.95 -39.34
CA ALA A 15 -31.15 18.62 -39.29
C ALA A 15 -32.15 18.50 -40.45
N VAL A 16 -31.89 17.57 -41.37
CA VAL A 16 -32.80 17.30 -42.50
C VAL A 16 -34.10 16.75 -41.92
N VAL A 17 -35.06 17.65 -41.67
CA VAL A 17 -36.42 17.30 -41.27
C VAL A 17 -37.05 16.60 -42.46
N ASP A 18 -37.38 15.32 -42.32
CA ASP A 18 -38.13 14.59 -43.33
C ASP A 18 -39.48 15.31 -43.54
N PRO A 19 -39.71 15.95 -44.71
CA PRO A 19 -40.93 16.71 -44.97
C PRO A 19 -42.19 15.82 -44.97
N GLY A 20 -42.04 14.53 -45.24
CA GLY A 20 -43.10 13.53 -45.14
C GLY A 20 -43.52 13.30 -43.70
N LEU A 21 -42.54 13.12 -42.81
CA LEU A 21 -42.78 12.92 -41.38
C LEU A 21 -43.43 14.16 -40.74
N ALA A 22 -42.92 15.37 -41.01
CA ALA A 22 -43.51 16.61 -40.48
C ALA A 22 -44.99 16.78 -40.88
N ARG A 23 -45.34 16.41 -42.12
CA ARG A 23 -46.73 16.46 -42.61
C ARG A 23 -47.63 15.41 -41.96
N TYR A 24 -47.12 14.20 -41.74
CA TYR A 24 -47.84 13.15 -41.03
C TYR A 24 -48.17 13.60 -39.59
N LEU A 25 -47.17 14.09 -38.85
CA LEU A 25 -47.32 14.52 -37.45
C LEU A 25 -48.27 15.73 -37.30
N ALA A 26 -48.43 16.56 -38.34
CA ALA A 26 -49.34 17.69 -38.32
C ALA A 26 -50.82 17.30 -38.08
N ASN A 27 -51.20 16.05 -38.39
CA ASN A 27 -52.58 15.56 -38.27
C ASN A 27 -52.92 14.99 -36.87
N HIS A 28 -51.97 14.98 -35.93
CA HIS A 28 -52.16 14.42 -34.58
C HIS A 28 -52.32 15.51 -33.49
N PRO A 29 -53.04 15.24 -32.39
CA PRO A 29 -53.11 16.13 -31.23
C PRO A 29 -51.73 16.26 -30.55
N ALA A 30 -51.47 17.39 -29.90
CA ALA A 30 -50.18 17.69 -29.24
C ALA A 30 -50.32 17.81 -27.71
N PRO A 31 -49.26 17.50 -26.92
CA PRO A 31 -47.96 17.01 -27.37
C PRO A 31 -48.05 15.57 -27.91
N LEU A 32 -47.27 15.26 -28.94
CA LEU A 32 -47.14 13.88 -29.38
C LEU A 32 -46.28 13.12 -28.38
N VAL A 33 -46.58 11.84 -28.18
CA VAL A 33 -45.78 10.96 -27.33
C VAL A 33 -45.26 9.83 -28.22
N ALA A 34 -43.95 9.64 -28.24
CA ALA A 34 -43.32 8.45 -28.82
C ALA A 34 -42.80 7.56 -27.69
N ALA A 35 -42.88 6.25 -27.90
CA ALA A 35 -42.23 5.26 -27.07
C ALA A 35 -41.41 4.33 -27.95
N ASP A 36 -40.11 4.29 -27.68
CA ASP A 36 -39.13 3.44 -28.34
C ASP A 36 -38.61 2.40 -27.33
N ALA A 37 -38.32 1.18 -27.77
CA ALA A 37 -37.80 0.12 -26.92
C ALA A 37 -36.30 -0.10 -27.12
N LEU A 38 -35.55 -0.13 -26.03
CA LEU A 38 -34.20 -0.68 -25.99
C LEU A 38 -34.30 -2.15 -25.57
N ILE A 39 -34.07 -3.04 -26.54
CA ILE A 39 -34.14 -4.50 -26.37
C ILE A 39 -32.76 -5.09 -26.64
N ARG A 40 -32.30 -5.95 -25.73
CA ARG A 40 -31.02 -6.66 -25.84
C ARG A 40 -31.23 -8.16 -26.03
N ASP A 41 -30.35 -8.80 -26.80
CA ASP A 41 -30.25 -10.27 -26.85
C ASP A 41 -29.27 -10.82 -25.80
N GLU A 42 -29.10 -12.14 -25.78
CA GLU A 42 -28.20 -12.82 -24.83
C GLU A 42 -26.70 -12.49 -25.05
N SER A 43 -26.35 -11.88 -26.17
CA SER A 43 -24.99 -11.44 -26.51
C SER A 43 -24.80 -9.94 -26.31
N ASP A 44 -25.70 -9.28 -25.57
CA ASP A 44 -25.68 -7.85 -25.27
C ASP A 44 -25.72 -6.94 -26.52
N ARG A 45 -26.36 -7.42 -27.60
CA ARG A 45 -26.60 -6.63 -28.82
C ARG A 45 -27.98 -6.00 -28.77
N VAL A 46 -28.12 -4.79 -29.31
CA VAL A 46 -29.37 -4.02 -29.33
C VAL A 46 -30.16 -4.28 -30.60
N LEU A 47 -31.48 -4.46 -30.46
CA LEU A 47 -32.41 -4.58 -31.58
C LEU A 47 -32.66 -3.21 -32.24
N ILE A 48 -32.41 -3.13 -33.55
CA ILE A 48 -32.71 -1.97 -34.39
C ILE A 48 -33.58 -2.40 -35.58
N VAL A 49 -34.39 -1.47 -36.09
CA VAL A 49 -35.34 -1.71 -37.20
C VAL A 49 -35.16 -0.70 -38.34
N ASP A 50 -35.49 -1.08 -39.57
CA ASP A 50 -35.50 -0.22 -40.77
C ASP A 50 -36.96 0.05 -41.19
N PRO A 51 -37.56 1.18 -40.78
CA PRO A 51 -38.97 1.47 -41.06
C PRO A 51 -39.24 1.86 -42.52
N VAL A 52 -40.37 1.41 -43.08
CA VAL A 52 -40.78 1.62 -44.49
C VAL A 52 -41.10 3.09 -44.80
N TYR A 53 -41.57 3.85 -43.82
CA TYR A 53 -42.11 5.21 -44.03
C TYR A 53 -41.05 6.32 -43.98
N LYS A 54 -39.81 6.03 -43.57
CA LYS A 54 -38.69 6.99 -43.54
C LYS A 54 -37.35 6.32 -43.88
N PRO A 55 -36.33 7.06 -44.32
CA PRO A 55 -34.99 6.51 -44.50
C PRO A 55 -34.23 6.43 -43.17
N GLY A 56 -33.44 5.36 -42.99
CA GLY A 56 -32.53 5.19 -41.84
C GLY A 56 -33.04 4.21 -40.79
N TRP A 57 -32.13 3.72 -39.95
CA TRP A 57 -32.44 2.77 -38.87
C TRP A 57 -33.04 3.50 -37.66
N ASP A 58 -33.90 2.80 -36.91
CA ASP A 58 -34.56 3.28 -35.71
C ASP A 58 -34.58 2.22 -34.59
N LEU A 59 -35.01 2.62 -33.41
CA LEU A 59 -35.46 1.72 -32.36
C LEU A 59 -36.88 1.25 -32.66
N PRO A 60 -37.25 0.01 -32.30
CA PRO A 60 -38.61 -0.49 -32.46
C PRO A 60 -39.57 0.23 -31.52
N GLY A 61 -40.76 0.56 -31.99
CA GLY A 61 -41.71 1.43 -31.30
C GLY A 61 -42.29 2.51 -32.21
N GLY A 62 -43.02 3.46 -31.62
CA GLY A 62 -43.83 4.37 -32.42
C GLY A 62 -44.50 5.50 -31.66
N ILE A 63 -45.31 6.25 -32.40
CA ILE A 63 -46.15 7.34 -31.89
C ILE A 63 -47.38 6.72 -31.22
N LEU A 64 -47.62 7.10 -29.97
CA LEU A 64 -48.74 6.60 -29.19
C LEU A 64 -50.01 7.42 -29.46
N GLY A 65 -51.15 6.72 -29.41
CA GLY A 65 -52.49 7.30 -29.47
C GLY A 65 -53.00 7.77 -28.10
N ASP A 66 -54.29 7.56 -27.86
CA ASP A 66 -54.92 7.76 -26.54
C ASP A 66 -54.73 6.51 -25.67
N GLU A 67 -53.48 6.27 -25.26
CA GLU A 67 -53.08 5.09 -24.50
C GLU A 67 -51.94 5.40 -23.51
N GLU A 68 -51.75 4.51 -22.53
CA GLU A 68 -50.64 4.60 -21.57
C GLU A 68 -49.30 4.21 -22.21
N LEU A 69 -48.20 4.81 -21.75
CA LEU A 69 -46.85 4.66 -22.33
C LEU A 69 -46.41 3.20 -22.53
N LEU A 70 -46.47 2.39 -21.47
CA LEU A 70 -45.97 1.02 -21.49
C LEU A 70 -46.90 0.06 -22.26
N PRO A 71 -48.24 0.07 -22.03
CA PRO A 71 -49.16 -0.70 -22.87
C PRO A 71 -49.08 -0.37 -24.36
N GLY A 72 -48.97 0.92 -24.70
CA GLY A 72 -48.84 1.36 -26.09
C GLY A 72 -47.53 0.88 -26.73
N LEU A 73 -46.41 0.99 -26.02
CA LEU A 73 -45.13 0.44 -26.49
C LEU A 73 -45.22 -1.07 -26.74
N LEU A 74 -45.83 -1.83 -25.83
CA LEU A 74 -45.97 -3.27 -25.98
C LEU A 74 -46.87 -3.65 -27.16
N ARG A 75 -47.93 -2.88 -27.41
CA ARG A 75 -48.78 -3.03 -28.59
C ARG A 75 -47.98 -2.84 -29.87
N GLU A 76 -47.23 -1.72 -29.99
CA GLU A 76 -46.38 -1.43 -31.16
C GLU A 76 -45.37 -2.57 -31.40
N LEU A 77 -44.68 -3.02 -30.36
CA LEU A 77 -43.71 -4.13 -30.47
C LEU A 77 -44.35 -5.46 -30.91
N ASP A 78 -45.56 -5.77 -30.45
CA ASP A 78 -46.26 -6.97 -30.90
C ASP A 78 -46.76 -6.83 -32.35
N GLU A 79 -47.28 -5.67 -32.73
CA GLU A 79 -47.77 -5.39 -34.09
C GLU A 79 -46.64 -5.44 -35.12
N GLU A 80 -45.54 -4.73 -34.86
CA GLU A 80 -44.42 -4.58 -35.79
C GLU A 80 -43.52 -5.81 -35.88
N LEU A 81 -43.31 -6.52 -34.75
CA LEU A 81 -42.26 -7.54 -34.63
C LEU A 81 -42.73 -8.89 -34.07
N ARG A 82 -43.94 -8.97 -33.52
CA ARG A 82 -44.50 -10.17 -32.83
C ARG A 82 -43.53 -10.74 -31.80
N LEU A 83 -42.90 -9.87 -31.02
CA LEU A 83 -41.89 -10.23 -30.02
C LEU A 83 -42.43 -11.15 -28.90
N GLY A 84 -43.75 -11.26 -28.75
CA GLY A 84 -44.38 -12.19 -27.83
C GLY A 84 -44.24 -11.75 -26.37
N ASP A 85 -43.87 -12.69 -25.48
CA ASP A 85 -43.76 -12.47 -24.05
C ASP A 85 -42.51 -11.64 -23.71
N VAL A 86 -42.71 -10.34 -23.50
CA VAL A 86 -41.67 -9.38 -23.13
C VAL A 86 -42.05 -8.68 -21.82
N ARG A 87 -41.04 -8.36 -21.00
CA ARG A 87 -41.22 -7.63 -19.74
C ARG A 87 -40.70 -6.21 -19.89
N THR A 88 -41.53 -5.23 -19.53
CA THR A 88 -41.11 -3.83 -19.48
C THR A 88 -40.12 -3.58 -18.34
N GLY A 89 -39.09 -2.80 -18.63
CA GLY A 89 -38.07 -2.33 -17.71
C GLY A 89 -38.27 -0.86 -17.36
N ARG A 90 -37.16 -0.18 -17.01
CA ARG A 90 -37.15 1.24 -16.62
C ARG A 90 -37.34 2.16 -17.83
N LEU A 91 -37.86 3.36 -17.57
CA LEU A 91 -37.77 4.49 -18.51
C LEU A 91 -36.33 5.01 -18.49
N LEU A 92 -35.64 4.89 -19.63
CA LEU A 92 -34.22 5.19 -19.77
C LEU A 92 -33.98 6.65 -20.17
N ALA A 93 -34.77 7.18 -21.09
CA ALA A 93 -34.65 8.57 -21.53
C ALA A 93 -36.01 9.22 -21.78
N ILE A 94 -36.11 10.50 -21.48
CA ILE A 94 -37.24 11.38 -21.85
C ILE A 94 -36.66 12.60 -22.56
N ASP A 95 -37.02 12.78 -23.82
CA ASP A 95 -36.62 13.94 -24.63
C ASP A 95 -37.82 14.82 -24.96
N SER A 96 -37.77 16.06 -24.47
CA SER A 96 -38.73 17.10 -24.83
C SER A 96 -38.26 17.81 -26.11
N VAL A 97 -38.76 17.36 -27.25
CA VAL A 97 -38.42 17.92 -28.56
C VAL A 97 -39.33 19.11 -28.87
N SER A 98 -38.70 20.23 -29.22
CA SER A 98 -39.35 21.50 -29.54
C SER A 98 -40.17 21.41 -30.82
N LYS A 99 -41.25 22.21 -30.86
CA LYS A 99 -42.03 22.43 -32.10
C LYS A 99 -41.19 22.96 -33.27
N GLU A 100 -40.03 23.54 -32.99
CA GLU A 100 -39.12 24.07 -34.02
C GLU A 100 -38.48 22.97 -34.86
N VAL A 101 -38.39 21.74 -34.33
CA VAL A 101 -37.79 20.59 -35.04
C VAL A 101 -38.78 19.92 -35.99
N TYR A 102 -40.00 19.60 -35.52
CA TYR A 102 -40.98 18.83 -36.32
C TYR A 102 -42.29 19.59 -36.60
N GLY A 103 -42.38 20.88 -36.26
CA GLY A 103 -43.62 21.67 -36.35
C GLY A 103 -44.60 21.43 -35.20
N ARG A 104 -44.34 20.45 -34.32
CA ARG A 104 -45.11 20.14 -33.11
C ARG A 104 -44.19 19.66 -31.98
N VAL A 105 -44.64 19.82 -30.74
CA VAL A 105 -43.93 19.29 -29.56
C VAL A 105 -44.07 17.77 -29.53
N LEU A 106 -42.95 17.08 -29.34
CA LEU A 106 -42.87 15.63 -29.20
C LEU A 106 -42.16 15.29 -27.88
N ILE A 107 -42.77 14.43 -27.08
CA ILE A 107 -42.14 13.79 -25.93
C ILE A 107 -41.71 12.39 -26.36
N ALA A 108 -40.41 12.21 -26.58
CA ALA A 108 -39.86 10.94 -27.02
C ALA A 108 -39.28 10.18 -25.82
N ASN A 109 -39.77 8.96 -25.61
CA ASN A 109 -39.39 8.11 -24.49
C ASN A 109 -38.63 6.89 -25.00
N ILE A 110 -37.55 6.51 -24.32
CA ILE A 110 -36.88 5.23 -24.54
C ILE A 110 -37.06 4.39 -23.28
N CYS A 111 -37.67 3.21 -23.42
CA CYS A 111 -37.88 2.26 -22.33
C CYS A 111 -37.02 1.01 -22.52
N ALA A 112 -36.46 0.50 -21.43
CA ALA A 112 -35.87 -0.84 -21.46
C ALA A 112 -36.99 -1.88 -21.64
N VAL A 113 -36.78 -2.86 -22.51
CA VAL A 113 -37.68 -4.00 -22.69
C VAL A 113 -36.87 -5.28 -22.71
N HIS A 114 -37.26 -6.25 -21.90
CA HIS A 114 -36.52 -7.49 -21.68
C HIS A 114 -37.27 -8.65 -22.32
N LEU A 115 -36.56 -9.45 -23.12
CA LEU A 115 -37.09 -10.67 -23.70
C LEU A 115 -37.21 -11.75 -22.61
N CYS A 116 -38.37 -12.39 -22.48
CA CYS A 116 -38.53 -13.54 -21.58
C CYS A 116 -37.97 -14.84 -22.17
N ARG A 117 -37.62 -14.83 -23.46
CA ARG A 117 -37.01 -15.94 -24.21
C ARG A 117 -36.01 -15.39 -25.22
N PRO A 118 -34.92 -16.13 -25.54
CA PRO A 118 -34.00 -15.70 -26.58
C PRO A 118 -34.72 -15.48 -27.91
N ALA A 119 -34.50 -14.32 -28.53
CA ALA A 119 -34.92 -14.00 -29.88
C ALA A 119 -33.69 -13.74 -30.74
N VAL A 120 -33.72 -14.23 -31.98
CA VAL A 120 -32.79 -13.83 -33.04
C VAL A 120 -33.58 -13.11 -34.11
N ALA A 121 -32.93 -12.18 -34.83
CA ALA A 121 -33.59 -11.33 -35.81
C ALA A 121 -34.37 -12.12 -36.87
N ASP A 122 -33.86 -13.29 -37.28
CA ASP A 122 -34.49 -14.17 -38.28
C ASP A 122 -35.81 -14.81 -37.80
N ASN A 123 -36.08 -14.78 -36.49
CA ASN A 123 -37.32 -15.32 -35.91
C ASN A 123 -38.39 -14.23 -35.69
N LEU A 124 -38.08 -12.96 -35.98
CA LEU A 124 -39.04 -11.87 -35.87
C LEU A 124 -39.99 -11.88 -37.06
N LEU A 125 -41.29 -11.73 -36.80
CA LEU A 125 -42.29 -11.61 -37.86
C LEU A 125 -42.53 -10.13 -38.12
N LEU A 126 -41.84 -9.61 -39.14
CA LEU A 126 -41.89 -8.21 -39.50
C LEU A 126 -43.22 -7.88 -40.19
N GLN A 127 -43.89 -6.83 -39.72
CA GLN A 127 -45.00 -6.25 -40.47
C GLN A 127 -44.44 -5.55 -41.72
N GLU A 128 -44.52 -6.19 -42.88
CA GLU A 128 -43.91 -5.72 -44.14
C GLU A 128 -44.38 -4.32 -44.60
N LYS A 129 -45.53 -3.85 -44.10
CA LYS A 129 -46.03 -2.50 -44.38
C LYS A 129 -45.28 -1.40 -43.61
N GLU A 130 -44.62 -1.77 -42.52
CA GLU A 130 -44.02 -0.82 -41.56
C GLU A 130 -42.53 -1.06 -41.35
N ILE A 131 -42.04 -2.30 -41.39
CA ILE A 131 -40.63 -2.64 -41.15
C ILE A 131 -40.04 -3.43 -42.33
N ARG A 132 -38.94 -2.93 -42.92
CA ARG A 132 -38.17 -3.59 -43.98
C ARG A 132 -37.22 -4.66 -43.45
N ALA A 133 -36.60 -4.41 -42.31
CA ALA A 133 -35.61 -5.28 -41.69
C ALA A 133 -35.48 -5.02 -40.19
N ALA A 134 -35.07 -6.02 -39.43
CA ALA A 134 -34.69 -5.90 -38.03
C ALA A 134 -33.35 -6.61 -37.78
N ARG A 135 -32.50 -6.09 -36.88
CA ARG A 135 -31.17 -6.64 -36.59
C ARG A 135 -30.77 -6.44 -35.14
N PHE A 136 -30.11 -7.43 -34.55
CA PHE A 136 -29.36 -7.27 -33.30
C PHE A 136 -27.92 -6.88 -33.62
N VAL A 137 -27.48 -5.71 -33.16
CA VAL A 137 -26.13 -5.17 -33.41
C VAL A 137 -25.47 -4.63 -32.13
N PRO A 138 -24.13 -4.58 -32.03
CA PRO A 138 -23.46 -3.94 -30.89
C PRO A 138 -23.81 -2.44 -30.76
N ASP A 139 -23.74 -1.89 -29.54
CA ASP A 139 -24.04 -0.46 -29.24
C ASP A 139 -23.36 0.51 -30.22
N ALA A 140 -22.07 0.30 -30.51
CA ALA A 140 -21.28 1.15 -31.41
C ALA A 140 -21.80 1.14 -32.85
N GLU A 141 -22.30 0.00 -33.32
CA GLU A 141 -22.88 -0.13 -34.65
C GLU A 141 -24.26 0.52 -34.73
N ALA A 142 -25.09 0.36 -33.70
CA ALA A 142 -26.39 1.05 -33.59
C ALA A 142 -26.19 2.58 -33.62
N LEU A 143 -25.26 3.11 -32.81
CA LEU A 143 -24.90 4.53 -32.79
C LEU A 143 -24.48 5.05 -34.17
N ALA A 144 -23.68 4.28 -34.91
CA ALA A 144 -23.22 4.65 -36.26
C ALA A 144 -24.37 4.68 -37.29
N ARG A 145 -25.37 3.81 -37.13
CA ARG A 145 -26.51 3.67 -38.05
C ARG A 145 -27.64 4.66 -37.77
N PHE A 146 -27.83 5.09 -36.51
CA PHE A 146 -28.93 5.97 -36.15
C PHE A 146 -28.75 7.41 -36.67
N PRO A 147 -29.86 8.07 -37.08
CA PRO A 147 -29.85 9.49 -37.45
C PRO A 147 -29.54 10.38 -36.24
N GLY A 148 -29.01 11.58 -36.48
CA GLY A 148 -28.45 12.46 -35.43
C GLY A 148 -29.31 12.63 -34.17
N PRO A 149 -30.59 13.02 -34.26
CA PRO A 149 -31.46 13.18 -33.09
C PRO A 149 -31.68 11.88 -32.30
N LEU A 150 -31.92 10.76 -32.97
CA LEU A 150 -32.07 9.46 -32.31
C LEU A 150 -30.76 8.98 -31.70
N ARG A 151 -29.64 9.16 -32.41
CA ARG A 151 -28.31 8.78 -31.92
C ARG A 151 -28.00 9.43 -30.58
N ARG A 152 -28.31 10.72 -30.40
CA ARG A 152 -28.11 11.41 -29.13
C ARG A 152 -29.03 10.89 -28.03
N ARG A 153 -30.32 10.68 -28.32
CA ARG A 153 -31.27 10.08 -27.38
C ARG A 153 -30.84 8.68 -26.95
N PHE A 154 -30.42 7.85 -27.90
CA PHE A 154 -29.95 6.49 -27.67
C PHE A 154 -28.66 6.46 -26.85
N ALA A 155 -27.67 7.32 -27.16
CA ALA A 155 -26.46 7.44 -26.37
C ALA A 155 -26.77 7.75 -24.90
N ALA A 156 -27.67 8.71 -24.64
CA ALA A 156 -28.08 9.02 -23.28
C ALA A 156 -28.88 7.88 -22.60
N ALA A 157 -29.69 7.14 -23.36
CA ALA A 157 -30.40 5.97 -22.85
C ALA A 157 -29.44 4.83 -22.48
N LEU A 158 -28.35 4.61 -23.24
CA LEU A 158 -27.30 3.65 -22.89
C LEU A 158 -26.62 4.01 -21.57
N GLU A 159 -26.29 5.28 -21.37
CA GLU A 159 -25.73 5.77 -20.10
C GLU A 159 -26.72 5.57 -18.93
N ALA A 160 -28.00 5.86 -19.14
CA ALA A 160 -29.05 5.67 -18.14
C ALA A 160 -29.34 4.19 -17.83
N GLU A 161 -29.22 3.31 -18.83
CA GLU A 161 -29.37 1.86 -18.69
C GLU A 161 -28.25 1.28 -17.81
N ARG A 162 -27.01 1.70 -18.08
CA ARG A 162 -25.81 1.36 -17.28
C ARG A 162 -25.81 2.04 -15.92
N GLY A 163 -26.50 3.17 -15.77
CA GLY A 163 -26.69 3.90 -14.52
C GLY A 163 -28.01 3.58 -13.82
N SER A 164 -28.40 4.39 -12.84
CA SER A 164 -29.70 4.27 -12.15
C SER A 164 -30.54 5.54 -12.18
N HIS A 165 -30.31 6.34 -13.21
CA HIS A 165 -31.10 7.55 -13.49
C HIS A 165 -31.95 7.34 -14.75
N THR A 166 -32.82 8.31 -15.03
CA THR A 166 -33.48 8.49 -16.34
C THR A 166 -32.85 9.72 -16.99
N ALA A 167 -32.41 9.61 -18.23
CA ALA A 167 -31.83 10.74 -18.95
C ALA A 167 -32.92 11.77 -19.29
N HIS A 168 -32.74 13.00 -18.81
CA HIS A 168 -33.61 14.13 -19.13
C HIS A 168 -32.99 14.96 -20.24
N LEU A 169 -33.64 14.99 -21.40
CA LEU A 169 -33.14 15.59 -22.63
C LEU A 169 -34.08 16.69 -23.15
N ARG A 170 -33.49 17.64 -23.89
CA ARG A 170 -34.18 18.61 -24.72
C ARG A 170 -33.53 18.65 -26.09
N ASP A 171 -34.31 18.40 -27.12
CA ASP A 171 -33.85 18.31 -28.52
C ASP A 171 -32.67 17.31 -28.71
N GLY A 172 -32.66 16.27 -27.87
CA GLY A 172 -31.64 15.23 -27.79
C GLY A 172 -30.39 15.60 -26.97
N TYR A 173 -30.36 16.76 -26.31
CA TYR A 173 -29.24 17.19 -25.48
C TYR A 173 -29.57 17.08 -23.98
N PRO A 174 -28.64 16.63 -23.12
CA PRO A 174 -28.85 16.60 -21.68
C PRO A 174 -29.25 17.97 -21.11
N VAL A 175 -30.30 18.00 -20.30
CA VAL A 175 -30.69 19.21 -19.57
C VAL A 175 -29.73 19.39 -18.39
N PRO A 176 -29.09 20.56 -18.23
CA PRO A 176 -28.22 20.82 -17.08
C PRO A 176 -28.99 20.64 -15.77
N THR A 177 -28.48 19.79 -14.89
CA THR A 177 -28.96 19.65 -13.51
C THR A 177 -27.91 20.23 -12.58
N ASP A 178 -28.34 20.84 -11.47
CA ASP A 178 -27.37 21.25 -10.46
C ASP A 178 -26.74 20.00 -9.81
N SER A 179 -25.57 20.17 -9.18
CA SER A 179 -24.83 19.05 -8.58
C SER A 179 -25.66 18.28 -7.54
N ARG A 180 -26.56 18.95 -6.82
CA ARG A 180 -27.36 18.31 -5.77
C ARG A 180 -28.42 17.39 -6.40
N ASP A 181 -29.09 17.86 -7.43
CA ASP A 181 -30.10 17.08 -8.14
C ASP A 181 -29.47 15.95 -8.96
N HIS A 182 -28.31 16.19 -9.58
CA HIS A 182 -27.52 15.14 -10.24
C HIS A 182 -27.21 13.98 -9.27
N TYR A 183 -26.65 14.28 -8.10
CA TYR A 183 -26.35 13.25 -7.09
C TYR A 183 -27.61 12.60 -6.48
N ALA A 184 -28.72 13.33 -6.43
CA ALA A 184 -30.00 12.78 -5.98
C ALA A 184 -30.62 11.76 -6.96
N MET A 185 -30.10 11.64 -8.19
CA MET A 185 -30.54 10.62 -9.16
C MET A 185 -29.70 9.33 -9.11
N LEU A 186 -28.59 9.30 -8.37
CA LEU A 186 -27.74 8.12 -8.25
C LEU A 186 -28.26 7.13 -7.17
N PRO A 187 -27.92 5.82 -7.25
CA PRO A 187 -28.16 4.85 -6.19
C PRO A 187 -27.53 5.28 -4.87
N ALA A 188 -28.17 4.91 -3.77
CA ALA A 188 -27.61 5.12 -2.42
C ALA A 188 -27.11 3.78 -1.83
N PRO A 189 -25.96 3.77 -1.13
CA PRO A 189 -25.02 4.89 -1.00
C PRO A 189 -24.31 5.18 -2.32
N MET A 190 -23.97 6.46 -2.52
CA MET A 190 -23.04 6.82 -3.58
C MET A 190 -21.67 6.24 -3.25
N VAL A 191 -20.95 5.74 -4.25
CA VAL A 191 -19.60 5.22 -4.07
C VAL A 191 -18.63 6.02 -4.92
N SER A 192 -17.52 6.44 -4.33
CA SER A 192 -16.42 7.13 -5.02
C SER A 192 -15.12 6.40 -4.71
N ALA A 193 -14.13 6.51 -5.59
CA ALA A 193 -12.80 5.96 -5.38
C ALA A 193 -11.74 7.02 -5.68
N THR A 194 -10.69 7.07 -4.85
CA THR A 194 -9.57 8.00 -5.01
C THR A 194 -8.24 7.28 -4.84
N ALA A 195 -7.22 7.78 -5.53
CA ALA A 195 -5.87 7.23 -5.51
C ALA A 195 -4.97 8.05 -4.58
N LEU A 196 -4.37 7.39 -3.58
CA LEU A 196 -3.23 7.91 -2.85
C LEU A 196 -1.96 7.44 -3.56
N ILE A 197 -1.43 8.30 -4.42
CA ILE A 197 -0.28 7.99 -5.27
C ILE A 197 1.02 8.45 -4.57
N THR A 198 2.01 7.56 -4.50
CA THR A 198 3.35 7.86 -3.97
C THR A 198 4.44 7.65 -5.03
N ASP A 199 5.62 8.27 -4.86
CA ASP A 199 6.83 7.98 -5.64
C ASP A 199 7.86 7.16 -4.82
N GLU A 200 8.95 6.74 -5.47
CA GLU A 200 10.05 6.00 -4.81
C GLU A 200 10.74 6.79 -3.67
N ARG A 201 10.52 8.11 -3.60
CA ARG A 201 11.06 9.00 -2.56
C ARG A 201 10.04 9.24 -1.43
N GLY A 202 8.86 8.60 -1.48
CA GLY A 202 7.80 8.74 -0.48
C GLY A 202 7.02 10.05 -0.55
N ARG A 203 7.13 10.81 -1.65
CA ARG A 203 6.31 12.01 -1.90
C ARG A 203 4.91 11.60 -2.38
N VAL A 204 3.91 12.41 -2.06
CA VAL A 204 2.51 12.22 -2.44
C VAL A 204 2.18 13.11 -3.64
N LEU A 205 1.43 12.57 -4.60
CA LEU A 205 0.87 13.35 -5.70
C LEU A 205 -0.33 14.17 -5.22
N VAL A 206 -0.25 15.49 -5.38
CA VAL A 206 -1.36 16.42 -5.20
C VAL A 206 -1.77 16.98 -6.56
N ALA A 207 -3.00 16.69 -6.97
CA ALA A 207 -3.57 17.17 -8.23
C ALA A 207 -4.15 18.58 -8.06
N GLU A 208 -3.97 19.43 -9.06
CA GLU A 208 -4.59 20.75 -9.16
C GLU A 208 -5.74 20.69 -10.16
N HIS A 209 -6.97 20.91 -9.71
CA HIS A 209 -8.17 20.78 -10.53
C HIS A 209 -8.65 22.14 -11.06
N SER A 210 -9.08 22.18 -12.32
CA SER A 210 -9.58 23.39 -13.00
C SER A 210 -10.98 23.82 -12.55
N TYR A 211 -11.80 22.89 -12.04
CA TYR A 211 -13.21 23.12 -11.72
C TYR A 211 -13.48 23.51 -10.25
N ARG A 212 -12.51 23.35 -9.34
CA ARG A 212 -12.71 23.62 -7.91
C ARG A 212 -12.72 25.12 -7.62
N ARG A 213 -13.90 25.64 -7.23
CA ARG A 213 -14.15 27.06 -6.94
C ARG A 213 -14.34 27.38 -5.46
N ASP A 214 -14.11 26.41 -4.58
CA ASP A 214 -14.20 26.52 -3.12
C ASP A 214 -12.96 27.19 -2.48
N GLY A 215 -12.07 27.76 -3.29
CA GLY A 215 -10.88 28.48 -2.87
C GLY A 215 -9.64 27.61 -2.68
N ASN A 216 -9.75 26.29 -2.88
CA ASN A 216 -8.60 25.38 -2.87
C ASN A 216 -8.67 24.41 -4.08
N PRO A 217 -7.81 24.61 -5.11
CA PRO A 217 -7.85 23.77 -6.31
C PRO A 217 -7.27 22.36 -6.09
N TYR A 218 -6.68 22.07 -4.93
CA TYR A 218 -5.90 20.86 -4.71
C TYR A 218 -6.75 19.67 -4.25
N GLY A 219 -6.43 18.49 -4.79
CA GLY A 219 -7.14 17.24 -4.54
C GLY A 219 -6.26 16.00 -4.73
N LEU A 220 -6.89 14.84 -4.56
CA LEU A 220 -6.35 13.56 -4.98
C LEU A 220 -7.12 13.12 -6.24
N PRO A 221 -6.45 12.48 -7.22
CA PRO A 221 -7.11 11.88 -8.38
C PRO A 221 -8.20 10.89 -7.99
N GLY A 222 -9.28 10.85 -8.77
CA GLY A 222 -10.40 9.93 -8.58
C GLY A 222 -11.77 10.58 -8.72
N GLY A 223 -12.78 9.73 -8.84
CA GLY A 223 -14.15 10.15 -9.12
C GLY A 223 -15.21 9.16 -8.65
N MET A 224 -16.37 9.23 -9.27
CA MET A 224 -17.54 8.43 -8.91
C MET A 224 -17.41 7.01 -9.49
N VAL A 225 -17.79 6.01 -8.71
CA VAL A 225 -17.81 4.62 -9.18
C VAL A 225 -19.10 4.38 -9.96
N LEU A 226 -18.96 3.92 -11.21
CA LEU A 226 -20.08 3.57 -12.08
C LEU A 226 -20.74 2.26 -11.63
N ALA A 227 -22.02 2.06 -11.97
CA ALA A 227 -22.78 0.91 -11.45
C ALA A 227 -22.30 -0.47 -11.97
N HIS A 228 -21.48 -0.49 -13.03
CA HIS A 228 -20.95 -1.71 -13.64
C HIS A 228 -19.47 -1.96 -13.30
N GLU A 229 -18.88 -1.16 -12.42
CA GLU A 229 -17.48 -1.28 -12.03
C GLU A 229 -17.34 -1.41 -10.50
N THR A 230 -16.27 -2.05 -10.05
CA THR A 230 -15.86 -2.05 -8.65
C THR A 230 -15.17 -0.73 -8.30
N PRO A 231 -15.07 -0.34 -7.02
CA PRO A 231 -14.32 0.86 -6.64
C PRO A 231 -12.86 0.86 -7.10
N GLN A 232 -12.23 -0.32 -7.17
CA GLN A 232 -10.86 -0.45 -7.66
C GLN A 232 -10.78 -0.21 -9.18
N GLN A 233 -11.74 -0.72 -9.96
CA GLN A 233 -11.86 -0.45 -11.39
C GLN A 233 -12.16 1.03 -11.66
N GLY A 234 -13.05 1.65 -10.88
CA GLY A 234 -13.32 3.08 -10.95
C GLY A 234 -12.06 3.92 -10.69
N ALA A 235 -11.29 3.61 -9.63
CA ALA A 235 -10.01 4.27 -9.41
C ALA A 235 -9.04 4.08 -10.59
N ALA A 236 -8.99 2.90 -11.21
CA ALA A 236 -8.11 2.65 -12.36
C ALA A 236 -8.54 3.46 -13.60
N ARG A 237 -9.86 3.52 -13.87
CA ARG A 237 -10.43 4.36 -14.94
C ARG A 237 -10.08 5.82 -14.73
N GLU A 238 -10.33 6.36 -13.54
CA GLU A 238 -10.07 7.76 -13.21
C GLU A 238 -8.56 8.09 -13.32
N ILE A 239 -7.66 7.19 -12.91
CA ILE A 239 -6.21 7.39 -13.12
C ILE A 239 -5.86 7.42 -14.61
N ALA A 240 -6.48 6.56 -15.42
CA ALA A 240 -6.25 6.56 -16.86
C ALA A 240 -6.80 7.83 -17.54
N GLU A 241 -7.99 8.28 -17.13
CA GLU A 241 -8.69 9.47 -17.67
C GLU A 241 -8.04 10.77 -17.20
N GLU A 242 -7.72 10.90 -15.92
CA GLU A 242 -7.21 12.15 -15.35
C GLU A 242 -5.69 12.29 -15.49
N LEU A 243 -4.92 11.18 -15.45
CA LEU A 243 -3.45 11.19 -15.46
C LEU A 243 -2.80 10.53 -16.69
N GLY A 244 -3.59 9.90 -17.57
CA GLY A 244 -3.08 9.22 -18.75
C GLY A 244 -2.27 7.94 -18.44
N LEU A 245 -2.40 7.39 -17.23
CA LEU A 245 -1.64 6.21 -16.78
C LEU A 245 -2.52 4.95 -16.88
N THR A 246 -2.32 4.13 -17.92
CA THR A 246 -3.12 2.90 -18.14
C THR A 246 -2.52 1.65 -17.50
N ASP A 247 -1.20 1.61 -17.34
CA ASP A 247 -0.45 0.41 -16.95
C ASP A 247 -0.03 0.42 -15.47
N VAL A 248 -0.63 1.32 -14.68
CA VAL A 248 -0.35 1.44 -13.24
C VAL A 248 -1.37 0.64 -12.45
N PRO A 249 -0.96 -0.39 -11.69
CA PRO A 249 -1.88 -1.17 -10.89
C PRO A 249 -2.42 -0.35 -9.73
N VAL A 250 -3.75 -0.31 -9.61
CA VAL A 250 -4.40 0.14 -8.38
C VAL A 250 -4.23 -0.94 -7.32
N GLY A 251 -3.46 -0.61 -6.27
CA GLY A 251 -3.09 -1.52 -5.21
C GLY A 251 -4.19 -1.72 -4.16
N ARG A 252 -3.77 -2.09 -2.95
CA ARG A 252 -4.68 -2.40 -1.84
C ARG A 252 -5.52 -1.20 -1.38
N LEU A 253 -6.68 -1.51 -0.81
CA LEU A 253 -7.52 -0.55 -0.09
C LEU A 253 -6.78 -0.04 1.16
N LEU A 254 -6.72 1.28 1.31
CA LEU A 254 -6.13 1.98 2.45
C LEU A 254 -7.17 2.46 3.44
N GLY A 255 -8.40 2.75 2.98
CA GLY A 255 -9.47 3.14 3.88
C GLY A 255 -10.78 3.43 3.18
N VAL A 256 -11.84 3.51 3.99
CA VAL A 256 -13.18 3.93 3.58
C VAL A 256 -13.57 5.16 4.41
N ASP A 257 -13.94 6.25 3.73
CA ASP A 257 -14.46 7.47 4.34
C ASP A 257 -15.95 7.64 4.04
N SER A 258 -16.77 7.35 5.03
CA SER A 258 -18.23 7.50 4.94
C SER A 258 -18.67 8.92 5.30
N ALA A 259 -19.66 9.44 4.58
CA ALA A 259 -20.29 10.72 4.87
C ALA A 259 -21.83 10.59 4.80
N PRO A 260 -22.56 11.13 5.79
CA PRO A 260 -24.02 11.09 5.78
C PRO A 260 -24.61 12.04 4.73
N ALA A 261 -25.89 11.82 4.40
CA ALA A 261 -26.60 12.47 3.29
C ALA A 261 -26.72 14.00 3.31
N ARG A 262 -26.24 14.68 4.35
CA ARG A 262 -26.48 16.11 4.56
C ARG A 262 -25.84 17.02 3.50
N ALA A 263 -24.69 16.65 2.92
CA ALA A 263 -23.95 17.52 1.99
C ALA A 263 -24.45 17.43 0.54
N HIS A 264 -24.79 16.24 0.06
CA HIS A 264 -25.16 15.97 -1.34
C HIS A 264 -26.59 15.42 -1.49
N GLY A 265 -27.38 15.43 -0.41
CA GLY A 265 -28.69 14.78 -0.38
C GLY A 265 -28.66 13.25 -0.32
N ARG A 266 -27.46 12.63 -0.35
CA ARG A 266 -27.22 11.18 -0.34
C ARG A 266 -25.94 10.84 0.44
N ALA A 267 -25.94 9.69 1.11
CA ALA A 267 -24.75 9.18 1.78
C ALA A 267 -23.67 8.81 0.74
N LEU A 268 -22.40 8.98 1.10
CA LEU A 268 -21.26 8.72 0.24
C LEU A 268 -20.26 7.83 0.98
N ASP A 269 -19.82 6.75 0.34
CA ASP A 269 -18.69 5.94 0.76
C ASP A 269 -17.53 6.13 -0.22
N LEU A 270 -16.46 6.79 0.25
CA LEU A 270 -15.26 7.02 -0.54
C LEU A 270 -14.19 5.98 -0.21
N HIS A 271 -13.73 5.25 -1.21
CA HIS A 271 -12.65 4.27 -1.11
C HIS A 271 -11.31 4.93 -1.45
N ILE A 272 -10.28 4.69 -0.64
CA ILE A 272 -8.92 5.23 -0.84
C ILE A 272 -8.02 4.05 -1.20
N PHE A 273 -7.41 4.06 -2.38
CA PHE A 273 -6.51 3.00 -2.84
C PHE A 273 -5.05 3.46 -2.86
N ALA A 274 -4.14 2.54 -2.57
CA ALA A 274 -2.71 2.76 -2.74
C ALA A 274 -2.33 2.66 -4.22
N VAL A 275 -1.54 3.61 -4.71
CA VAL A 275 -0.98 3.56 -6.07
C VAL A 275 0.49 3.95 -6.01
N GLY A 276 1.33 3.18 -6.70
CA GLY A 276 2.78 3.34 -6.64
C GLY A 276 3.47 2.50 -5.53
N PRO A 277 4.76 2.77 -5.24
CA PRO A 277 5.52 3.94 -5.68
C PRO A 277 5.70 3.99 -7.20
N LEU A 278 5.43 5.15 -7.80
CA LEU A 278 5.69 5.39 -9.22
C LEU A 278 7.18 5.66 -9.45
N THR A 279 7.70 5.10 -10.54
CA THR A 279 9.06 5.35 -11.02
C THR A 279 9.15 6.73 -11.69
N ASP A 280 10.36 7.28 -11.78
CA ASP A 280 10.60 8.55 -12.49
C ASP A 280 10.11 8.50 -13.96
N GLN A 281 10.14 7.32 -14.61
CA GLN A 281 9.60 7.12 -15.95
C GLN A 281 8.08 7.24 -16.00
N GLN A 282 7.37 6.62 -15.05
CA GLN A 282 5.91 6.71 -14.96
C GLN A 282 5.46 8.14 -14.63
N ILE A 283 6.20 8.84 -13.76
CA ILE A 283 5.93 10.24 -13.43
C ILE A 283 6.07 11.13 -14.68
N ALA A 284 7.11 10.93 -15.48
CA ALA A 284 7.32 11.67 -16.73
C ALA A 284 6.24 11.38 -17.79
N ALA A 285 5.51 10.27 -17.68
CA ALA A 285 4.43 9.89 -18.58
C ALA A 285 3.07 10.54 -18.25
N ILE A 286 2.90 11.16 -17.07
CA ILE A 286 1.63 11.79 -16.66
C ILE A 286 1.19 12.86 -17.67
N ARG A 287 -0.05 12.78 -18.12
CA ARG A 287 -0.73 13.77 -18.98
C ARG A 287 -2.13 14.02 -18.43
N PHE A 288 -2.75 15.14 -18.78
CA PHE A 288 -4.11 15.46 -18.33
C PHE A 288 -5.06 15.53 -19.56
N PRO A 289 -5.52 14.37 -20.07
CA PRO A 289 -6.21 14.33 -21.36
C PRO A 289 -7.66 14.84 -21.28
N ASP A 290 -8.29 14.81 -20.11
CA ASP A 290 -9.67 15.32 -19.89
C ASP A 290 -9.73 16.83 -19.60
N GLY A 291 -8.61 17.44 -19.18
CA GLY A 291 -8.52 18.84 -18.77
C GLY A 291 -9.10 19.16 -17.38
N GLU A 292 -9.52 18.15 -16.62
CA GLU A 292 -10.00 18.33 -15.24
C GLU A 292 -8.85 18.63 -14.30
N ILE A 293 -7.77 17.88 -14.42
CA ILE A 293 -6.49 18.18 -13.76
C ILE A 293 -5.66 19.07 -14.68
N VAL A 294 -5.06 20.12 -14.12
CA VAL A 294 -4.20 21.06 -14.84
C VAL A 294 -2.76 21.07 -14.34
N GLY A 295 -2.51 20.41 -13.21
CA GLY A 295 -1.19 20.32 -12.61
C GLY A 295 -1.08 19.15 -11.63
N ALA A 296 0.15 18.66 -11.46
CA ALA A 296 0.45 17.57 -10.53
C ALA A 296 1.71 17.90 -9.73
N HIS A 297 1.59 17.89 -8.40
CA HIS A 297 2.60 18.37 -7.48
C HIS A 297 3.08 17.23 -6.57
N TRP A 298 4.36 16.88 -6.65
CA TRP A 298 4.97 15.83 -5.82
C TRP A 298 5.54 16.41 -4.53
N LEU A 299 4.81 16.25 -3.43
CA LEU A 299 5.09 16.92 -2.16
C LEU A 299 5.44 15.90 -1.07
N ALA A 300 6.33 16.30 -0.15
CA ALA A 300 6.49 15.56 1.10
C ALA A 300 5.13 15.49 1.85
N PRO A 301 4.83 14.40 2.60
CA PRO A 301 3.52 14.18 3.21
C PRO A 301 2.97 15.36 4.03
N ASP A 302 3.83 16.00 4.83
CA ASP A 302 3.50 17.17 5.64
C ASP A 302 3.06 18.38 4.78
N LYS A 303 3.79 18.63 3.68
CA LYS A 303 3.45 19.68 2.71
C LYS A 303 2.18 19.36 1.93
N ALA A 304 1.99 18.11 1.53
CA ALA A 304 0.78 17.66 0.84
C ALA A 304 -0.47 17.92 1.71
N VAL A 305 -0.41 17.56 2.99
CA VAL A 305 -1.50 17.80 3.95
C VAL A 305 -1.79 19.29 4.13
N ALA A 306 -0.76 20.15 4.09
CA ALA A 306 -0.93 21.59 4.19
C ALA A 306 -1.58 22.23 2.95
N TRP A 307 -1.41 21.64 1.76
CA TRP A 307 -2.00 22.14 0.50
C TRP A 307 -3.44 21.66 0.32
N LEU A 308 -3.74 20.44 0.76
CA LEU A 308 -5.03 19.82 0.56
C LEU A 308 -6.12 20.41 1.47
N PRO A 309 -7.40 20.37 1.05
CA PRO A 309 -8.52 20.65 1.95
C PRO A 309 -8.44 19.76 3.20
N GLU A 310 -8.79 20.31 4.37
CA GLU A 310 -8.59 19.63 5.67
C GLU A 310 -9.09 18.18 5.68
N ARG A 311 -10.30 17.94 5.14
CA ARG A 311 -10.88 16.59 5.03
C ARG A 311 -10.00 15.65 4.19
N VAL A 312 -9.45 16.13 3.08
CA VAL A 312 -8.60 15.35 2.18
C VAL A 312 -7.22 15.14 2.80
N GLY A 313 -6.64 16.15 3.45
CA GLY A 313 -5.40 16.02 4.20
C GLY A 313 -5.48 14.94 5.28
N ARG A 314 -6.59 14.87 6.04
CA ARG A 314 -6.80 13.79 7.02
C ARG A 314 -6.87 12.39 6.38
N ARG A 315 -7.44 12.27 5.18
CA ARG A 315 -7.45 11.01 4.42
C ARG A 315 -6.04 10.62 3.98
N VAL A 316 -5.21 11.57 3.56
CA VAL A 316 -3.79 11.32 3.22
C VAL A 316 -3.05 10.80 4.45
N VAL A 317 -3.19 11.45 5.61
CA VAL A 317 -2.56 10.99 6.85
C VAL A 317 -3.00 9.57 7.21
N ALA A 318 -4.30 9.29 7.20
CA ALA A 318 -4.83 7.97 7.53
C ALA A 318 -4.42 6.92 6.49
N GLY A 319 -4.40 7.26 5.21
CA GLY A 319 -4.01 6.39 4.11
C GLY A 319 -2.53 6.04 4.12
N LEU A 320 -1.64 7.01 4.41
CA LEU A 320 -0.21 6.75 4.58
C LEU A 320 0.08 5.87 5.80
N GLN A 321 -0.64 6.08 6.90
CA GLN A 321 -0.54 5.21 8.08
C GLN A 321 -1.07 3.80 7.78
N ALA A 322 -2.21 3.70 7.10
CA ALA A 322 -2.76 2.43 6.63
C ALA A 322 -1.73 1.69 5.77
N LEU A 323 -1.16 2.35 4.77
CA LEU A 323 -0.11 1.83 3.89
C LEU A 323 1.05 1.29 4.73
N ALA A 324 1.55 2.11 5.65
CA ALA A 324 2.69 1.81 6.50
C ALA A 324 2.48 0.64 7.45
N THR A 325 1.27 0.45 7.98
CA THR A 325 1.01 -0.59 9.00
C THR A 325 0.34 -1.84 8.45
N GLY A 326 -0.02 -1.89 7.16
CA GLY A 326 -0.80 -3.01 6.60
C GLY A 326 -2.29 -3.01 6.97
N ASN A 327 -2.80 -1.93 7.59
CA ASN A 327 -4.17 -1.85 8.07
C ASN A 327 -5.09 -1.10 7.10
N ILE A 328 -6.39 -1.05 7.39
CA ILE A 328 -7.40 -0.28 6.65
C ILE A 328 -8.01 0.78 7.59
N ALA A 329 -8.02 2.04 7.15
CA ALA A 329 -8.62 3.15 7.88
C ALA A 329 -10.16 3.14 7.74
N HIS A 330 -10.86 3.32 8.86
CA HIS A 330 -12.30 3.53 8.87
C HIS A 330 -12.56 4.98 9.31
N LEU A 331 -13.06 5.78 8.37
CA LEU A 331 -13.17 7.22 8.51
C LEU A 331 -14.62 7.67 8.40
N THR A 332 -14.98 8.74 9.09
CA THR A 332 -16.20 9.51 8.84
C THR A 332 -15.84 10.97 8.66
N ARG A 333 -16.09 11.50 7.46
CA ARG A 333 -15.66 12.84 7.04
C ARG A 333 -14.16 13.08 7.29
N GLY A 334 -13.33 12.09 6.97
CA GLY A 334 -11.89 12.09 7.16
C GLY A 334 -11.44 11.91 8.60
N VAL A 335 -12.34 11.70 9.56
CA VAL A 335 -12.00 11.46 10.98
C VAL A 335 -11.99 9.96 11.27
N PRO A 336 -10.89 9.39 11.78
CA PRO A 336 -10.84 8.00 12.26
C PRO A 336 -11.92 7.69 13.30
N GLN A 337 -12.68 6.63 13.05
CA GLN A 337 -13.75 6.17 13.94
C GLN A 337 -13.25 5.20 15.00
N VAL A 338 -14.01 5.08 16.09
CA VAL A 338 -13.81 4.03 17.09
C VAL A 338 -13.90 2.67 16.39
N GLY A 339 -12.87 1.83 16.54
CA GLY A 339 -12.72 0.58 15.78
C GLY A 339 -11.71 0.68 14.64
N SER A 340 -11.25 1.87 14.26
CA SER A 340 -10.22 1.99 13.22
C SER A 340 -8.84 1.60 13.78
N PRO A 341 -8.11 0.67 13.12
CA PRO A 341 -6.76 0.27 13.55
C PRO A 341 -5.69 1.36 13.32
N VAL A 342 -5.98 2.39 12.53
CA VAL A 342 -5.05 3.47 12.14
C VAL A 342 -5.72 4.85 12.29
N GLY A 343 -4.93 5.92 12.28
CA GLY A 343 -5.45 7.29 12.34
C GLY A 343 -5.78 7.80 13.75
N ILE A 344 -5.92 6.94 14.76
CA ILE A 344 -6.20 7.36 16.15
C ILE A 344 -4.88 7.58 16.91
N PRO A 345 -4.57 8.81 17.39
CA PRO A 345 -3.38 9.06 18.19
C PRO A 345 -3.34 8.19 19.46
N PRO A 346 -2.15 7.76 19.94
CA PRO A 346 -2.03 6.86 21.10
C PRO A 346 -2.77 7.35 22.35
N ALA A 347 -2.69 8.65 22.66
CA ALA A 347 -3.40 9.23 23.79
C ALA A 347 -4.93 9.10 23.65
N ARG A 348 -5.47 9.39 22.47
CA ARG A 348 -6.91 9.26 22.19
C ARG A 348 -7.35 7.80 22.17
N ARG A 349 -6.51 6.89 21.68
CA ARG A 349 -6.76 5.45 21.75
C ARG A 349 -6.87 5.00 23.20
N ALA A 350 -5.92 5.40 24.06
CA ALA A 350 -5.94 5.07 25.48
C ALA A 350 -7.18 5.63 26.22
N GLU A 351 -7.68 6.81 25.84
CA GLU A 351 -8.96 7.33 26.34
C GLU A 351 -10.16 6.47 25.91
N LEU A 352 -10.21 6.07 24.64
CA LEU A 352 -11.28 5.20 24.11
C LEU A 352 -11.25 3.80 24.73
N GLU A 353 -10.07 3.25 24.99
CA GLU A 353 -9.85 1.99 25.70
C GLU A 353 -10.45 2.02 27.12
N LYS A 354 -10.32 3.15 27.83
CA LYS A 354 -10.94 3.36 29.15
C LYS A 354 -12.47 3.51 29.08
N GLY A 355 -13.03 3.83 27.90
CA GLY A 355 -14.44 4.14 27.69
C GLY A 355 -15.39 2.95 27.53
N GLY A 356 -14.93 1.71 27.74
CA GLY A 356 -15.81 0.53 27.78
C GLY A 356 -16.06 -0.16 26.43
N LEU A 357 -15.04 -0.29 25.59
CA LEU A 357 -15.10 -1.12 24.37
C LEU A 357 -15.39 -2.59 24.71
N ARG A 358 -16.08 -3.29 23.82
CA ARG A 358 -16.20 -4.76 23.94
C ARG A 358 -14.79 -5.38 23.76
N PRO A 359 -14.47 -6.49 24.44
CA PRO A 359 -13.15 -7.12 24.34
C PRO A 359 -12.69 -7.42 22.91
N ALA A 360 -13.61 -7.82 22.03
CA ALA A 360 -13.31 -8.09 20.63
C ALA A 360 -12.89 -6.81 19.86
N ASP A 361 -13.60 -5.70 20.08
CA ASP A 361 -13.27 -4.41 19.44
C ASP A 361 -11.93 -3.86 19.97
N HIS A 362 -11.63 -4.11 21.25
CA HIS A 362 -10.35 -3.77 21.86
C HIS A 362 -9.18 -4.49 21.17
N VAL A 363 -9.28 -5.81 20.95
CA VAL A 363 -8.23 -6.59 20.27
C VAL A 363 -8.07 -6.16 18.80
N ALA A 364 -9.18 -5.93 18.09
CA ALA A 364 -9.16 -5.61 16.67
C ALA A 364 -8.43 -4.30 16.32
N MET A 365 -8.39 -3.33 17.24
CA MET A 365 -7.72 -2.04 17.03
C MET A 365 -6.23 -2.02 17.40
N ARG A 366 -5.70 -3.09 17.99
CA ARG A 366 -4.30 -3.11 18.44
C ARG A 366 -3.38 -3.14 17.22
N PRO A 367 -2.29 -2.34 17.21
CA PRO A 367 -1.26 -2.46 16.19
C PRO A 367 -0.74 -3.90 16.13
N LYS A 368 -0.60 -4.42 14.91
CA LYS A 368 -0.05 -5.76 14.65
C LYS A 368 1.37 -5.59 14.12
N ALA A 369 2.27 -6.46 14.58
CA ALA A 369 3.58 -6.62 13.97
C ALA A 369 3.53 -7.80 12.99
N LEU A 370 4.26 -7.70 11.88
CA LEU A 370 4.51 -8.87 11.04
C LEU A 370 5.38 -9.84 11.82
N THR A 371 4.99 -11.10 11.93
CA THR A 371 5.80 -12.10 12.63
C THR A 371 6.34 -13.09 11.62
N ALA A 372 7.62 -13.39 11.72
CA ALA A 372 8.29 -14.40 10.90
C ALA A 372 9.20 -15.26 11.76
N SER A 373 9.62 -16.37 11.20
CA SER A 373 10.57 -17.30 11.81
C SER A 373 11.74 -17.57 10.89
N ALA A 374 12.90 -17.81 11.47
CA ALA A 374 14.09 -18.28 10.76
C ALA A 374 14.74 -19.42 11.54
N VAL A 375 15.47 -20.28 10.85
CA VAL A 375 16.13 -21.44 11.46
C VAL A 375 17.63 -21.39 11.20
N LEU A 376 18.41 -21.42 12.29
CA LEU A 376 19.86 -21.55 12.23
C LEU A 376 20.24 -23.03 12.19
N ILE A 377 20.68 -23.51 11.03
CA ILE A 377 21.18 -24.87 10.85
C ILE A 377 22.69 -24.79 10.56
N THR A 378 23.47 -25.65 11.19
CA THR A 378 24.89 -25.80 10.86
C THR A 378 25.31 -27.23 10.62
N ASP A 379 26.43 -27.43 9.93
CA ASP A 379 27.13 -28.71 9.92
C ASP A 379 28.05 -28.86 11.14
N ARG A 380 28.74 -30.01 11.23
CA ARG A 380 29.72 -30.29 12.29
C ARG A 380 30.94 -29.37 12.29
N ARG A 381 31.21 -28.68 11.19
CA ARG A 381 32.31 -27.72 11.03
C ARG A 381 31.90 -26.29 11.42
N GLY A 382 30.61 -26.07 11.72
CA GLY A 382 30.07 -24.77 12.09
C GLY A 382 29.70 -23.89 10.89
N ARG A 383 29.67 -24.43 9.67
CA ARG A 383 29.17 -23.72 8.48
C ARG A 383 27.67 -23.58 8.55
N VAL A 384 27.16 -22.42 8.16
CA VAL A 384 25.74 -22.06 8.24
C VAL A 384 25.04 -22.41 6.94
N LEU A 385 23.86 -23.05 7.03
CA LEU A 385 23.01 -23.29 5.88
C LEU A 385 22.25 -22.01 5.51
N ILE A 386 22.36 -21.60 4.25
CA ILE A 386 21.64 -20.46 3.68
C ILE A 386 20.94 -20.88 2.37
N VAL A 387 19.85 -20.20 2.04
CA VAL A 387 19.03 -20.44 0.84
C VAL A 387 18.92 -19.19 -0.03
N LYS A 388 18.71 -19.37 -1.33
CA LYS A 388 18.60 -18.29 -2.31
C LYS A 388 17.19 -18.20 -2.89
N PRO A 389 16.42 -17.13 -2.59
CA PRO A 389 15.09 -16.92 -3.14
C PRO A 389 15.10 -16.59 -4.64
N THR A 390 14.06 -17.04 -5.35
CA THR A 390 13.83 -16.79 -6.78
C THR A 390 13.11 -15.46 -7.06
N TYR A 391 12.45 -14.89 -6.05
CA TYR A 391 11.65 -13.66 -6.16
C TYR A 391 12.45 -12.38 -5.86
N HIS A 392 13.76 -12.51 -5.66
CA HIS A 392 14.68 -11.39 -5.46
C HIS A 392 15.77 -11.42 -6.54
N ASP A 393 15.77 -10.42 -7.43
CA ASP A 393 16.78 -10.27 -8.50
C ASP A 393 18.11 -9.70 -8.00
N ASP A 394 18.20 -9.37 -6.71
CA ASP A 394 19.37 -8.78 -6.06
C ASP A 394 20.43 -9.81 -5.62
N GLY A 395 20.17 -11.11 -5.86
CA GLY A 395 21.10 -12.19 -5.58
C GLY A 395 21.34 -12.47 -4.09
N ARG A 396 20.54 -11.90 -3.18
CA ARG A 396 20.70 -12.05 -1.73
C ARG A 396 20.31 -13.43 -1.24
N TRP A 397 21.01 -13.90 -0.22
CA TRP A 397 20.73 -15.16 0.48
C TRP A 397 20.06 -14.90 1.82
N LEU A 398 19.36 -15.91 2.34
CA LEU A 398 18.62 -15.87 3.59
C LEU A 398 18.90 -17.12 4.45
N LEU A 399 18.56 -17.05 5.74
CA LEU A 399 18.33 -18.27 6.52
C LEU A 399 17.00 -18.91 6.07
N PRO A 400 16.86 -20.24 6.12
CA PRO A 400 15.56 -20.88 5.92
C PRO A 400 14.52 -20.35 6.90
N GLY A 401 13.28 -20.18 6.43
CA GLY A 401 12.18 -19.65 7.22
C GLY A 401 11.31 -18.64 6.47
N GLY A 402 10.15 -18.32 7.05
CA GLY A 402 9.16 -17.46 6.42
C GLY A 402 8.17 -16.85 7.40
N GLY A 403 7.04 -16.40 6.87
CA GLY A 403 6.00 -15.71 7.62
C GLY A 403 5.28 -16.65 8.59
N VAL A 404 4.80 -16.09 9.70
CA VAL A 404 3.88 -16.80 10.60
C VAL A 404 2.45 -16.50 10.18
N ASP A 405 1.68 -17.54 9.89
CA ASP A 405 0.24 -17.45 9.58
C ASP A 405 -0.57 -17.28 10.87
N SER A 406 -0.37 -16.13 11.52
CA SER A 406 -0.93 -15.82 12.85
C SER A 406 -2.47 -15.78 12.86
N ASP A 407 -3.10 -15.54 11.71
CA ASP A 407 -4.55 -15.62 11.50
C ASP A 407 -5.07 -17.06 11.46
N ALA A 408 -4.22 -18.04 11.18
CA ALA A 408 -4.48 -19.48 11.32
C ALA A 408 -4.11 -20.03 12.71
N ALA A 409 -3.82 -19.15 13.69
CA ALA A 409 -3.32 -19.50 15.02
C ALA A 409 -1.97 -20.25 15.03
N GLU A 410 -1.19 -20.13 13.95
CA GLU A 410 0.16 -20.67 13.88
C GLU A 410 1.10 -19.96 14.87
N THR A 411 1.91 -20.73 15.59
CA THR A 411 2.98 -20.19 16.44
C THR A 411 4.27 -20.02 15.64
N ALA A 412 5.16 -19.12 16.06
CA ALA A 412 6.47 -18.93 15.42
C ALA A 412 7.28 -20.24 15.30
N ARG A 413 7.17 -21.15 16.27
CA ARG A 413 7.83 -22.46 16.21
C ARG A 413 7.22 -23.36 15.14
N GLN A 414 5.90 -23.41 15.03
CA GLN A 414 5.21 -24.18 14.00
C GLN A 414 5.54 -23.65 12.60
N ALA A 415 5.60 -22.33 12.44
CA ALA A 415 6.07 -21.72 11.20
C ALA A 415 7.51 -22.17 10.88
N ALA A 416 8.42 -22.15 11.85
CA ALA A 416 9.79 -22.65 11.63
C ALA A 416 9.83 -24.13 11.18
N GLU A 417 8.97 -24.98 11.75
CA GLU A 417 8.85 -26.40 11.37
C GLU A 417 8.27 -26.56 9.96
N ARG A 418 7.19 -25.81 9.64
CA ARG A 418 6.55 -25.80 8.32
C ARG A 418 7.52 -25.32 7.24
N GLU A 419 8.14 -24.17 7.44
CA GLU A 419 9.05 -23.55 6.48
C GLU A 419 10.26 -24.44 6.19
N VAL A 420 10.87 -25.08 7.20
CA VAL A 420 11.95 -26.06 6.96
C VAL A 420 11.46 -27.26 6.15
N SER A 421 10.24 -27.73 6.40
CA SER A 421 9.63 -28.81 5.62
C SER A 421 9.35 -28.40 4.17
N GLU A 422 8.83 -27.20 3.95
CA GLU A 422 8.44 -26.68 2.62
C GLU A 422 9.67 -26.26 1.79
N GLU A 423 10.60 -25.53 2.39
CA GLU A 423 11.78 -24.97 1.72
C GLU A 423 12.90 -26.00 1.52
N LEU A 424 13.12 -26.89 2.49
CA LEU A 424 14.25 -27.83 2.46
C LEU A 424 13.80 -29.28 2.26
N GLY A 425 12.52 -29.60 2.39
CA GLY A 425 12.03 -30.99 2.37
C GLY A 425 12.44 -31.80 3.61
N LEU A 426 12.86 -31.15 4.69
CA LEU A 426 13.38 -31.81 5.89
C LEU A 426 12.35 -31.79 7.03
N GLN A 427 12.20 -32.92 7.72
CA GLN A 427 11.40 -33.00 8.95
C GLN A 427 12.33 -32.87 10.17
N LEU A 428 12.57 -31.64 10.60
CA LEU A 428 13.45 -31.35 11.74
C LEU A 428 12.63 -31.00 12.98
N ARG A 429 13.08 -31.49 14.14
CA ARG A 429 12.59 -31.01 15.42
C ARG A 429 13.30 -29.70 15.76
N ILE A 430 12.58 -28.59 15.67
CA ILE A 430 13.16 -27.27 15.96
C ILE A 430 13.50 -27.14 17.45
N GLY A 431 14.72 -26.69 17.74
CA GLY A 431 15.32 -26.56 19.06
C GLY A 431 14.93 -25.28 19.79
N GLN A 432 15.80 -24.80 20.68
CA GLN A 432 15.54 -23.59 21.48
C GLN A 432 15.46 -22.31 20.63
N LEU A 433 14.81 -21.28 21.16
CA LEU A 433 14.85 -19.94 20.58
C LEU A 433 16.24 -19.34 20.82
N LEU A 434 16.89 -18.84 19.78
CA LEU A 434 18.23 -18.23 19.82
C LEU A 434 18.16 -16.70 19.85
N ALA A 435 17.20 -16.11 19.13
CA ALA A 435 17.01 -14.67 19.15
C ALA A 435 15.58 -14.24 18.80
N THR A 436 15.20 -13.07 19.29
CA THR A 436 14.03 -12.31 18.81
C THR A 436 14.53 -10.97 18.28
N ASP A 437 14.36 -10.73 16.99
CA ASP A 437 14.82 -9.52 16.32
C ASP A 437 13.66 -8.60 15.94
N TRP A 438 13.64 -7.41 16.52
CA TRP A 438 12.73 -6.33 16.17
C TRP A 438 13.29 -5.56 14.96
N ILE A 439 12.58 -5.64 13.84
CA ILE A 439 12.94 -4.90 12.62
C ILE A 439 12.07 -3.66 12.54
N HIS A 440 12.73 -2.50 12.57
CA HIS A 440 12.10 -1.21 12.40
C HIS A 440 12.62 -0.54 11.13
N ARG A 441 11.81 -0.53 10.07
CA ARG A 441 12.12 0.10 8.77
C ARG A 441 10.94 0.90 8.23
N PRO A 442 10.71 2.13 8.70
CA PRO A 442 9.71 3.00 8.12
C PRO A 442 9.92 3.15 6.59
N PRO A 443 8.85 3.20 5.78
CA PRO A 443 7.45 3.19 6.17
C PRO A 443 6.86 1.78 6.38
N HIS A 444 7.63 0.70 6.33
CA HIS A 444 7.09 -0.66 6.48
C HIS A 444 6.62 -0.96 7.92
N PRO A 445 5.69 -1.91 8.11
CA PRO A 445 5.28 -2.33 9.44
C PRO A 445 6.47 -2.87 10.22
N VAL A 446 6.44 -2.71 11.54
CA VAL A 446 7.40 -3.40 12.41
C VAL A 446 7.26 -4.91 12.18
N ALA A 447 8.40 -5.57 12.04
CA ALA A 447 8.45 -7.02 11.97
C ALA A 447 9.21 -7.59 13.17
N VAL A 448 8.81 -8.78 13.63
CA VAL A 448 9.47 -9.55 14.67
C VAL A 448 9.90 -10.87 14.06
N ILE A 449 11.21 -11.15 14.06
CA ILE A 449 11.76 -12.41 13.56
C ILE A 449 12.24 -13.25 14.74
N HIS A 450 11.67 -14.44 14.91
CA HIS A 450 12.12 -15.43 15.88
C HIS A 450 13.11 -16.38 15.20
N VAL A 451 14.35 -16.44 15.69
CA VAL A 451 15.36 -17.36 15.15
C VAL A 451 15.48 -18.56 16.06
N TYR A 452 15.19 -19.75 15.55
CA TYR A 452 15.30 -21.01 16.29
C TYR A 452 16.54 -21.80 15.90
N ASP A 453 17.02 -22.63 16.83
CA ASP A 453 18.10 -23.58 16.57
C ASP A 453 17.58 -24.80 15.78
N GLY A 454 18.02 -24.97 14.54
CA GLY A 454 17.77 -26.16 13.73
C GLY A 454 18.76 -27.29 14.00
N GLY A 455 19.75 -27.04 14.86
CA GLY A 455 20.74 -28.02 15.30
C GLY A 455 21.96 -28.12 14.40
N VAL A 456 22.77 -29.14 14.72
CA VAL A 456 23.96 -29.53 13.96
C VAL A 456 23.62 -30.82 13.20
N LEU A 457 23.53 -30.73 11.87
CA LEU A 457 23.13 -31.87 11.04
C LEU A 457 24.36 -32.65 10.53
N ALA A 458 24.15 -33.93 10.26
CA ALA A 458 25.13 -34.78 9.60
C ALA A 458 25.08 -34.58 8.08
N ASP A 459 26.19 -34.88 7.40
CA ASP A 459 26.36 -34.60 5.97
C ASP A 459 25.25 -35.26 5.11
N GLU A 460 24.83 -36.47 5.50
CA GLU A 460 23.80 -37.25 4.78
C GLU A 460 22.41 -36.60 4.82
N VAL A 461 22.15 -35.74 5.81
CA VAL A 461 20.87 -35.01 5.91
C VAL A 461 20.80 -33.89 4.88
N PHE A 462 21.94 -33.25 4.58
CA PHE A 462 21.98 -32.19 3.57
C PHE A 462 21.74 -32.73 2.16
N ASP A 463 22.15 -33.97 1.87
CA ASP A 463 21.87 -34.64 0.58
C ASP A 463 20.36 -34.88 0.34
N ALA A 464 19.57 -34.91 1.41
CA ALA A 464 18.12 -35.05 1.36
C ALA A 464 17.39 -33.75 1.04
N ILE A 465 18.08 -32.60 0.99
CA ILE A 465 17.43 -31.30 0.76
C ILE A 465 16.75 -31.27 -0.62
N ARG A 466 15.49 -30.84 -0.65
CA ARG A 466 14.70 -30.62 -1.86
C ARG A 466 14.10 -29.23 -1.82
N LEU A 467 14.53 -28.38 -2.77
CA LEU A 467 14.08 -27.01 -2.85
C LEU A 467 12.81 -26.88 -3.71
N PRO A 468 11.83 -26.08 -3.30
CA PRO A 468 10.71 -25.71 -4.15
C PRO A 468 11.19 -24.74 -5.24
N ALA A 469 11.33 -25.25 -6.48
CA ALA A 469 11.93 -24.49 -7.59
C ALA A 469 11.23 -23.17 -7.95
N ARG A 470 9.99 -22.95 -7.48
CA ARG A 470 9.28 -21.68 -7.67
C ARG A 470 9.72 -20.61 -6.68
N GLU A 471 10.28 -20.99 -5.54
CA GLU A 471 10.58 -20.10 -4.40
C GLU A 471 12.07 -20.02 -4.09
N LEU A 472 12.80 -21.14 -4.21
CA LEU A 472 14.23 -21.22 -3.92
C LEU A 472 15.00 -21.85 -5.09
N SER A 473 16.11 -21.23 -5.49
CA SER A 473 16.95 -21.72 -6.59
C SER A 473 18.14 -22.55 -6.12
N GLU A 474 18.72 -22.21 -4.96
CA GLU A 474 19.97 -22.80 -4.46
C GLU A 474 20.01 -22.82 -2.93
N TRP A 475 20.80 -23.74 -2.36
CA TRP A 475 21.20 -23.75 -0.94
C TRP A 475 22.70 -23.96 -0.83
N ARG A 476 23.33 -23.46 0.25
CA ARG A 476 24.77 -23.61 0.52
C ARG A 476 25.06 -23.74 2.00
N LEU A 477 26.15 -24.43 2.32
CA LEU A 477 26.83 -24.35 3.62
C LEU A 477 28.00 -23.38 3.49
N VAL A 478 28.00 -22.33 4.32
CA VAL A 478 28.92 -21.19 4.20
C VAL A 478 29.66 -20.97 5.51
N ASP A 479 30.96 -20.69 5.43
CA ASP A 479 31.75 -20.34 6.60
C ASP A 479 31.33 -18.97 7.15
N GLN A 480 31.47 -18.78 8.47
CA GLN A 480 30.98 -17.57 9.15
C GLN A 480 31.56 -16.26 8.58
N GLU A 481 32.80 -16.30 8.08
CA GLU A 481 33.50 -15.15 7.50
C GLU A 481 32.95 -14.78 6.11
N GLU A 482 32.42 -15.76 5.36
CA GLU A 482 31.89 -15.59 4.00
C GLU A 482 30.43 -15.11 3.98
N LEU A 483 29.77 -15.08 5.14
CA LEU A 483 28.41 -14.55 5.27
C LEU A 483 28.34 -13.07 4.86
N HIS A 484 29.43 -12.34 5.11
CA HIS A 484 29.63 -10.96 4.66
C HIS A 484 29.78 -10.92 3.13
N GLY A 485 28.70 -10.63 2.42
CA GLY A 485 28.65 -10.58 0.96
C GLY A 485 27.56 -11.46 0.34
N LEU A 486 27.01 -12.42 1.10
CA LEU A 486 25.87 -13.26 0.68
C LEU A 486 24.58 -12.84 1.36
N LEU A 487 24.64 -12.52 2.66
CA LEU A 487 23.50 -12.07 3.44
C LEU A 487 23.42 -10.55 3.50
N LEU A 488 22.23 -10.02 3.77
CA LEU A 488 22.04 -8.60 4.09
C LEU A 488 22.83 -8.18 5.34
N ASP A 489 23.32 -6.94 5.35
CA ASP A 489 24.12 -6.36 6.45
C ASP A 489 23.48 -6.47 7.85
N ARG A 490 22.14 -6.51 7.93
CA ARG A 490 21.43 -6.71 9.20
C ARG A 490 21.29 -8.18 9.60
N VAL A 491 21.37 -9.11 8.64
CA VAL A 491 21.20 -10.54 8.89
C VAL A 491 22.50 -11.16 9.38
N VAL A 492 23.66 -10.69 8.91
CA VAL A 492 24.96 -11.22 9.37
C VAL A 492 25.15 -11.06 10.90
N PRO A 493 24.95 -9.87 11.50
CA PRO A 493 25.06 -9.71 12.95
C PRO A 493 24.04 -10.57 13.72
N ARG A 494 22.84 -10.77 13.17
CA ARG A 494 21.81 -11.66 13.74
C ARG A 494 22.32 -13.11 13.79
N VAL A 495 22.88 -13.61 12.70
CA VAL A 495 23.44 -14.99 12.63
C VAL A 495 24.54 -15.16 13.65
N HIS A 496 25.47 -14.21 13.77
CA HIS A 496 26.53 -14.28 14.77
C HIS A 496 26.00 -14.25 16.21
N ALA A 497 25.00 -13.42 16.50
CA ALA A 497 24.35 -13.40 17.81
C ALA A 497 23.68 -14.74 18.14
N CYS A 498 23.00 -15.37 17.18
CA CYS A 498 22.38 -16.68 17.36
C CYS A 498 23.42 -17.80 17.55
N LEU A 499 24.51 -17.79 16.79
CA LEU A 499 25.62 -18.73 16.96
C LEU A 499 26.27 -18.60 18.34
N ALA A 500 26.47 -17.38 18.82
CA ALA A 500 26.98 -17.11 20.16
C ALA A 500 26.00 -17.60 21.23
N ALA A 501 24.71 -17.28 21.11
CA ALA A 501 23.67 -17.73 22.04
C ALA A 501 23.62 -19.26 22.15
N ARG A 502 23.75 -19.96 21.02
CA ARG A 502 23.81 -21.42 20.98
C ARG A 502 25.06 -21.99 21.65
N ALA A 503 26.23 -21.41 21.36
CA ALA A 503 27.50 -21.88 21.92
C ALA A 503 27.61 -21.63 23.44
N CYS A 504 27.08 -20.51 23.92
CA CYS A 504 27.17 -20.11 25.33
C CYS A 504 26.01 -20.62 26.18
N GLY A 505 24.90 -21.08 25.57
CA GLY A 505 23.74 -21.58 26.30
C GLY A 505 22.99 -20.49 27.08
N THR A 506 23.06 -19.25 26.62
CA THR A 506 22.58 -18.05 27.37
C THR A 506 21.08 -17.80 27.26
N GLY A 507 20.36 -18.66 26.54
CA GLY A 507 18.97 -18.40 26.15
C GLY A 507 18.87 -17.41 24.99
N ALA A 508 17.64 -17.03 24.65
CA ALA A 508 17.37 -16.17 23.50
C ALA A 508 17.86 -14.73 23.72
N VAL A 509 18.49 -14.15 22.69
CA VAL A 509 18.99 -12.76 22.70
C VAL A 509 17.98 -11.81 22.04
N GLU A 510 17.75 -10.65 22.64
CA GLU A 510 16.97 -9.57 22.02
C GLU A 510 17.85 -8.78 21.03
N LEU A 511 17.35 -8.62 19.81
CA LEU A 511 18.01 -7.87 18.74
C LEU A 511 17.12 -6.72 18.25
N LEU A 512 17.75 -5.62 17.83
CA LEU A 512 17.15 -4.52 17.09
C LEU A 512 17.86 -4.38 15.74
N ASN A 513 17.13 -4.57 14.65
CA ASN A 513 17.66 -4.58 13.29
C ASN A 513 18.89 -5.49 13.15
N GLY A 514 18.84 -6.66 13.78
CA GLY A 514 19.86 -7.70 13.75
C GLY A 514 21.01 -7.53 14.73
N ARG A 515 21.07 -6.42 15.48
CA ARG A 515 22.13 -6.17 16.46
C ARG A 515 21.63 -6.38 17.89
N PRO A 516 22.44 -6.95 18.79
CA PRO A 516 22.07 -7.07 20.20
C PRO A 516 21.68 -5.73 20.80
N VAL A 517 20.58 -5.70 21.56
CA VAL A 517 20.15 -4.48 22.28
C VAL A 517 21.09 -4.17 23.45
N ALA A 518 21.86 -5.15 23.94
CA ALA A 518 22.93 -4.96 24.91
C ALA A 518 24.30 -4.77 24.20
N GLU A 519 24.70 -3.52 23.99
CA GLU A 519 26.07 -3.13 23.65
C GLU A 519 26.78 -2.61 24.92
N SER A 520 28.07 -2.90 25.04
CA SER A 520 28.97 -2.30 26.03
C SER A 520 30.11 -1.58 25.31
N VAL A 521 30.71 -0.59 25.96
CA VAL A 521 31.85 0.16 25.42
C VAL A 521 33.00 0.08 26.40
N VAL A 522 34.22 0.04 25.88
CA VAL A 522 35.45 0.14 26.68
C VAL A 522 36.48 1.01 25.98
N ALA A 523 37.41 1.59 26.73
CA ALA A 523 38.44 2.48 26.23
C ALA A 523 39.86 1.94 26.47
N ILE A 524 40.65 1.85 25.41
CA ILE A 524 42.11 1.89 25.47
C ILE A 524 42.52 3.35 25.69
N VAL A 525 42.57 3.76 26.96
CA VAL A 525 43.09 5.08 27.34
C VAL A 525 44.62 5.00 27.35
N HIS A 526 45.28 5.82 26.53
CA HIS A 526 46.72 5.71 26.30
C HIS A 526 47.44 7.05 26.34
N ARG A 527 48.70 7.04 26.80
CA ARG A 527 49.60 8.20 26.70
C ARG A 527 50.30 8.28 25.35
N GLY A 528 50.91 9.42 25.05
CA GLY A 528 51.90 9.53 23.97
C GLY A 528 53.11 8.59 24.12
N SER A 529 53.46 8.19 25.36
CA SER A 529 54.52 7.21 25.66
C SER A 529 54.15 5.75 25.32
N GLY A 530 52.86 5.47 25.05
CA GLY A 530 52.35 4.13 24.79
C GLY A 530 51.87 3.36 26.04
N GLU A 531 51.99 3.94 27.24
CA GLU A 531 51.42 3.38 28.47
C GLU A 531 49.88 3.41 28.43
N LEU A 532 49.26 2.35 28.94
CA LEU A 532 47.81 2.16 28.95
C LEU A 532 47.26 2.30 30.37
N LEU A 533 46.15 3.02 30.53
CA LEU A 533 45.42 3.04 31.79
C LEU A 533 44.60 1.76 31.94
N LEU A 534 44.92 0.97 32.96
CA LEU A 534 44.16 -0.19 33.38
C LEU A 534 43.47 0.07 34.71
N HIS A 535 42.36 -0.63 34.91
CA HIS A 535 41.52 -0.59 36.09
C HIS A 535 41.43 -1.98 36.72
N GLU A 536 41.74 -2.10 38.01
CA GLU A 536 41.52 -3.35 38.75
C GLU A 536 40.08 -3.43 39.25
N ARG A 537 39.33 -4.38 38.71
CA ARG A 537 37.94 -4.63 39.09
C ARG A 537 37.87 -5.27 40.47
N ASP A 538 36.87 -4.89 41.27
CA ASP A 538 36.64 -5.49 42.59
C ASP A 538 35.94 -6.87 42.49
N GLU A 539 35.70 -7.48 43.65
CA GLU A 539 35.03 -8.79 43.77
C GLU A 539 33.53 -8.76 43.46
N HIS A 540 32.91 -7.57 43.41
CA HIS A 540 31.47 -7.38 43.15
C HIS A 540 31.15 -7.10 41.68
N ALA A 541 32.19 -6.87 40.86
CA ALA A 541 32.03 -6.65 39.43
C ALA A 541 31.23 -7.78 38.76
N HIS A 542 30.15 -7.41 38.05
CA HIS A 542 29.22 -8.35 37.41
C HIS A 542 29.88 -9.27 36.38
N CYS A 543 30.93 -8.80 35.72
CA CYS A 543 31.76 -9.58 34.79
C CYS A 543 33.24 -9.38 35.10
N TRP A 544 34.01 -10.46 34.95
CA TRP A 544 35.46 -10.49 35.18
C TRP A 544 35.90 -9.90 36.54
N PRO A 545 35.35 -10.37 37.69
CA PRO A 545 35.77 -9.88 39.00
C PRO A 545 37.24 -10.18 39.26
N GLU A 546 37.94 -9.23 39.89
CA GLU A 546 39.38 -9.32 40.21
C GLU A 546 40.32 -9.40 38.98
N TYR A 547 39.86 -8.95 37.81
CA TYR A 547 40.69 -8.77 36.62
C TYR A 547 41.10 -7.30 36.46
N TRP A 548 42.24 -7.09 35.82
CA TRP A 548 42.60 -5.79 35.26
C TRP A 548 41.93 -5.60 33.91
N SER A 549 41.19 -4.53 33.73
CA SER A 549 40.40 -4.26 32.52
C SER A 549 40.67 -2.87 31.97
N LEU A 550 40.17 -2.67 30.75
CA LEU A 550 39.90 -1.35 30.22
C LEU A 550 38.68 -0.75 30.93
N LEU A 551 38.63 0.58 31.00
CA LEU A 551 37.52 1.33 31.56
C LEU A 551 36.32 1.31 30.60
N GLY A 552 35.11 1.25 31.13
CA GLY A 552 33.88 1.27 30.36
C GLY A 552 32.79 0.35 30.90
N GLY A 553 31.59 0.49 30.35
CA GLY A 553 30.42 -0.24 30.80
C GLY A 553 29.33 -0.35 29.75
N ARG A 554 28.11 -0.60 30.22
CA ARG A 554 26.96 -0.95 29.37
C ARG A 554 26.22 0.31 28.94
N LEU A 555 25.69 0.31 27.72
CA LEU A 555 24.76 1.35 27.27
C LEU A 555 23.51 1.36 28.16
N GLU A 556 23.09 2.55 28.59
CA GLU A 556 21.77 2.76 29.18
C GLU A 556 20.71 3.05 28.11
N PRO A 557 19.40 2.83 28.40
CA PRO A 557 18.34 3.08 27.43
C PRO A 557 18.34 4.51 26.90
N GLY A 558 18.57 4.65 25.59
CA GLY A 558 18.56 5.93 24.88
C GLY A 558 19.94 6.57 24.71
N GLU A 559 20.99 6.02 25.31
CA GLU A 559 22.37 6.46 25.07
C GLU A 559 22.90 5.94 23.73
N VAL A 560 23.77 6.72 23.10
CA VAL A 560 24.60 6.24 22.00
C VAL A 560 26.02 5.89 22.49
N PRO A 561 26.75 4.98 21.80
CA PRO A 561 28.03 4.46 22.30
C PRO A 561 29.07 5.51 22.75
N HIS A 562 29.13 6.68 22.10
CA HIS A 562 30.07 7.73 22.49
C HIS A 562 29.66 8.46 23.79
N GLU A 563 28.36 8.62 24.04
CA GLU A 563 27.83 9.20 25.28
C GLU A 563 28.06 8.23 26.44
N THR A 564 27.78 6.95 26.25
CA THR A 564 28.09 5.90 27.22
C THR A 564 29.57 5.85 27.54
N LEU A 565 30.45 5.91 26.53
CA LEU A 565 31.89 5.92 26.76
C LEU A 565 32.31 7.12 27.63
N ALA A 566 31.79 8.31 27.32
CA ALA A 566 32.09 9.51 28.08
C ALA A 566 31.56 9.44 29.52
N ARG A 567 30.35 8.91 29.71
CA ARG A 567 29.74 8.68 31.03
C ARG A 567 30.60 7.71 31.84
N GLU A 568 30.87 6.53 31.31
CA GLU A 568 31.60 5.46 32.02
C GLU A 568 33.02 5.90 32.39
N LEU A 569 33.75 6.56 31.48
CA LEU A 569 35.07 7.11 31.80
C LEU A 569 35.04 8.18 32.90
N PHE A 570 33.98 8.98 32.93
CA PHE A 570 33.79 9.97 33.98
C PHE A 570 33.37 9.32 35.31
N GLU A 571 32.53 8.30 35.28
CA GLU A 571 32.09 7.56 36.48
C GLU A 571 33.22 6.75 37.10
N GLU A 572 33.97 5.99 36.30
CA GLU A 572 35.00 5.08 36.82
C GLU A 572 36.33 5.80 37.17
N ALA A 573 36.66 6.88 36.46
CA ALA A 573 37.98 7.54 36.59
C ALA A 573 37.95 9.09 36.65
N ALA A 574 36.77 9.72 36.67
CA ALA A 574 36.62 11.17 36.49
C ALA A 574 37.28 11.72 35.22
N LEU A 575 37.48 10.86 34.20
CA LEU A 575 38.15 11.19 32.96
C LEU A 575 37.16 11.82 31.98
N ARG A 576 37.43 13.06 31.54
CA ARG A 576 36.64 13.74 30.50
C ARG A 576 37.31 13.61 29.13
N ILE A 577 36.54 13.20 28.14
CA ILE A 577 36.97 13.06 26.75
C ILE A 577 36.28 14.10 25.85
N GLY A 578 36.90 14.42 24.71
CA GLY A 578 36.29 15.26 23.68
C GLY A 578 35.42 14.48 22.69
N ASP A 579 34.83 15.20 21.72
CA ASP A 579 33.77 14.70 20.82
C ASP A 579 34.20 13.66 19.77
N SER A 580 35.41 13.09 19.83
CA SER A 580 35.92 12.22 18.75
C SER A 580 36.84 11.07 19.24
N PRO A 581 36.34 10.14 20.09
CA PRO A 581 37.06 8.91 20.37
C PRO A 581 37.12 8.01 19.12
N GLN A 582 38.28 7.39 18.86
CA GLN A 582 38.46 6.55 17.68
C GLN A 582 37.97 5.14 17.97
N VAL A 583 37.06 4.60 17.16
CA VAL A 583 36.70 3.16 17.24
C VAL A 583 37.90 2.32 16.79
N VAL A 584 38.33 1.40 17.66
CA VAL A 584 39.40 0.44 17.38
C VAL A 584 38.81 -0.81 16.75
N GLU A 585 37.89 -1.47 17.44
CA GLU A 585 37.32 -2.75 17.04
C GLU A 585 35.96 -2.95 17.73
N ARG A 586 35.09 -3.77 17.12
CA ARG A 586 33.91 -4.32 17.80
C ARG A 586 34.07 -5.83 17.88
N LEU A 587 33.94 -6.37 19.08
CA LEU A 587 34.12 -7.80 19.32
C LEU A 587 33.19 -8.32 20.41
N TRP A 588 33.03 -9.63 20.44
CA TRP A 588 32.24 -10.30 21.46
C TRP A 588 33.09 -10.67 22.67
N ASP A 589 32.64 -10.28 23.86
CA ASP A 589 33.01 -11.01 25.07
C ASP A 589 32.22 -12.32 25.10
N ARG A 590 32.89 -13.44 24.86
CA ARG A 590 32.29 -14.78 24.89
C ARG A 590 32.52 -15.53 26.20
N GLN A 591 33.37 -15.00 27.07
CA GLN A 591 33.87 -15.71 28.25
C GLN A 591 33.42 -15.06 29.56
N GLY A 592 32.91 -13.82 29.52
CA GLY A 592 32.27 -13.14 30.65
C GLY A 592 30.94 -13.76 31.05
N SER A 593 30.42 -13.32 32.21
CA SER A 593 29.18 -13.83 32.83
C SER A 593 27.93 -13.74 31.93
N GLN A 594 27.93 -12.82 30.96
CA GLN A 594 26.93 -12.71 29.90
C GLN A 594 27.65 -12.32 28.60
N PRO A 595 27.43 -13.02 27.47
CA PRO A 595 27.97 -12.58 26.20
C PRO A 595 27.40 -11.24 25.78
N GLN A 596 28.29 -10.33 25.42
CA GLN A 596 27.95 -8.97 25.05
C GLN A 596 28.83 -8.51 23.89
N LEU A 597 28.25 -7.69 23.01
CA LEU A 597 29.02 -6.99 21.99
C LEU A 597 29.69 -5.79 22.64
N VAL A 598 31.02 -5.74 22.55
CA VAL A 598 31.85 -4.68 23.12
C VAL A 598 32.43 -3.83 22.00
N THR A 599 32.21 -2.51 22.03
CA THR A 599 32.91 -1.55 21.17
C THR A 599 34.13 -1.00 21.91
N VAL A 600 35.31 -1.23 21.36
CA VAL A 600 36.58 -0.74 21.92
C VAL A 600 36.95 0.57 21.24
N TYR A 601 37.20 1.60 22.05
CA TYR A 601 37.68 2.90 21.61
C TYR A 601 39.14 3.13 22.00
N ALA A 602 39.85 3.95 21.25
CA ALA A 602 41.13 4.51 21.65
C ALA A 602 40.94 5.97 22.07
N VAL A 603 41.48 6.31 23.24
CA VAL A 603 41.35 7.63 23.85
C VAL A 603 42.75 8.12 24.27
N PRO A 604 43.29 9.16 23.62
CA PRO A 604 44.56 9.74 24.04
C PRO A 604 44.37 10.52 25.35
N TYR A 605 45.29 10.34 26.30
CA TYR A 605 45.33 11.06 27.57
C TYR A 605 46.76 11.21 28.08
N ASP A 606 47.23 12.45 28.20
CA ASP A 606 48.61 12.76 28.61
C ASP A 606 48.75 13.14 30.11
N GLY A 607 47.64 13.25 30.86
CA GLY A 607 47.65 13.52 32.31
C GLY A 607 48.12 12.32 33.14
N THR A 608 48.44 12.47 34.41
CA THR A 608 48.92 11.43 35.35
C THR A 608 47.78 10.58 35.93
N VAL A 609 48.10 9.49 36.65
CA VAL A 609 47.08 8.74 37.40
C VAL A 609 46.55 9.56 38.59
N ASP A 610 47.37 10.46 39.15
CA ASP A 610 47.00 11.33 40.27
C ASP A 610 45.97 12.40 39.86
N ASP A 611 45.81 12.64 38.56
CA ASP A 611 44.80 13.53 37.99
C ASP A 611 43.42 12.86 37.87
N LEU A 612 43.34 11.54 38.13
CA LEU A 612 42.12 10.74 38.03
C LEU A 612 41.54 10.45 39.41
N VAL A 613 40.23 10.26 39.47
CA VAL A 613 39.54 9.86 40.70
C VAL A 613 38.86 8.52 40.45
N LEU A 614 39.31 7.49 41.15
CA LEU A 614 38.70 6.16 41.10
C LEU A 614 37.26 6.25 41.65
N GLY A 615 36.27 5.97 40.80
CA GLY A 615 34.86 5.92 41.19
C GLY A 615 34.34 4.51 41.46
N GLU A 616 34.84 3.51 40.74
CA GLU A 616 34.48 2.08 40.89
C GLU A 616 35.75 1.21 40.91
N GLY A 617 35.72 0.01 41.50
CA GLY A 617 36.84 -0.95 41.57
C GLY A 617 37.91 -0.62 42.62
N ARG A 618 39.11 -1.20 42.47
CA ARG A 618 40.16 -1.17 43.50
C ARG A 618 41.25 -0.13 43.23
N GLN A 619 41.69 0.01 41.98
CA GLN A 619 42.75 0.96 41.61
C GLN A 619 42.85 1.21 40.11
N LEU A 620 43.45 2.35 39.76
CA LEU A 620 43.85 2.72 38.39
C LEU A 620 45.38 2.68 38.27
N ARG A 621 45.89 2.27 37.11
CA ARG A 621 47.34 2.26 36.86
C ARG A 621 47.67 2.47 35.40
N PHE A 622 48.65 3.34 35.12
CA PHE A 622 49.31 3.32 33.82
C PHE A 622 50.33 2.19 33.78
N VAL A 623 50.21 1.34 32.76
CA VAL A 623 51.01 0.14 32.57
C VAL A 623 51.71 0.22 31.23
N ALA A 624 53.03 0.01 31.23
CA ALA A 624 53.80 -0.04 30.00
C ALA A 624 53.43 -1.30 29.20
N PRO A 625 53.41 -1.27 27.85
CA PRO A 625 53.10 -2.44 27.03
C PRO A 625 53.91 -3.70 27.37
N ALA A 626 55.18 -3.53 27.73
CA ALA A 626 56.08 -4.62 28.12
C ALA A 626 55.72 -5.28 29.47
N GLU A 627 54.90 -4.63 30.29
CA GLU A 627 54.50 -5.12 31.62
C GLU A 627 53.11 -5.75 31.62
N LEU A 628 52.34 -5.67 30.53
CA LEU A 628 50.95 -6.13 30.46
C LEU A 628 50.77 -7.61 30.83
N ASP A 629 51.79 -8.46 30.62
CA ASP A 629 51.76 -9.88 30.98
C ASP A 629 51.69 -10.13 32.50
N ALA A 630 52.09 -9.14 33.33
CA ALA A 630 51.95 -9.21 34.77
C ALA A 630 50.51 -8.92 35.25
N TYR A 631 49.64 -8.43 34.38
CA TYR A 631 48.27 -8.02 34.70
C TYR A 631 47.28 -9.01 34.11
N ARG A 632 46.48 -9.64 34.98
CA ARG A 632 45.46 -10.61 34.57
C ARG A 632 44.29 -9.88 33.89
N MET A 633 44.30 -9.83 32.57
CA MET A 633 43.26 -9.17 31.77
C MET A 633 42.24 -10.15 31.16
N PRO A 634 40.99 -9.71 30.89
CA PRO A 634 40.07 -10.48 30.08
C PRO A 634 40.72 -10.84 28.74
N PRO A 635 40.80 -12.13 28.36
CA PRO A 635 41.58 -12.55 27.18
C PRO A 635 41.16 -11.87 25.87
N TYR A 636 39.87 -11.56 25.73
CA TYR A 636 39.36 -10.87 24.54
C TYR A 636 39.85 -9.41 24.46
N LEU A 637 39.86 -8.69 25.58
CA LEU A 637 40.41 -7.32 25.64
C LEU A 637 41.92 -7.34 25.44
N ARG A 638 42.62 -8.31 26.04
CA ARG A 638 44.07 -8.45 25.86
C ARG A 638 44.44 -8.63 24.38
N ALA A 639 43.71 -9.50 23.67
CA ALA A 639 43.94 -9.72 22.25
C ALA A 639 43.70 -8.47 21.38
N VAL A 640 42.72 -7.63 21.72
CA VAL A 640 42.49 -6.35 21.01
C VAL A 640 43.60 -5.35 21.31
N VAL A 641 44.01 -5.25 22.57
CA VAL A 641 45.13 -4.38 22.98
C VAL A 641 46.41 -4.76 22.24
N ASP A 642 46.74 -6.06 22.15
CA ASP A 642 47.92 -6.52 21.43
C ASP A 642 47.87 -6.17 19.94
N ARG A 643 46.71 -6.36 19.28
CA ARG A 643 46.51 -5.97 17.88
C ARG A 643 46.65 -4.45 17.67
N TRP A 644 46.05 -3.66 18.56
CA TRP A 644 46.09 -2.21 18.49
C TRP A 644 47.50 -1.66 18.68
N LEU A 645 48.26 -2.21 19.64
CA LEU A 645 49.67 -1.87 19.85
C LEU A 645 50.53 -2.24 18.63
N ALA A 646 50.34 -3.44 18.07
CA ALA A 646 51.08 -3.89 16.89
C ALA A 646 50.88 -2.95 15.69
N ALA A 647 49.63 -2.52 15.41
CA ALA A 647 49.32 -1.61 14.31
C ALA A 647 50.01 -0.23 14.43
N ARG A 648 50.21 0.25 15.65
CA ARG A 648 50.87 1.55 15.91
C ARG A 648 52.38 1.50 15.73
N SER A 649 53.02 0.37 16.06
CA SER A 649 54.45 0.17 15.83
C SER A 649 54.79 0.19 14.34
N THR A 650 53.96 -0.44 13.49
CA THR A 650 54.14 -0.44 12.03
C THR A 650 53.98 0.96 11.43
N SER A 651 53.03 1.73 11.95
CA SER A 651 52.76 3.11 11.51
C SER A 651 53.91 4.08 11.84
N ALA A 652 54.63 3.85 12.95
CA ALA A 652 55.79 4.65 13.34
C ALA A 652 57.04 4.35 12.48
N GLU A 653 57.21 3.12 12.02
CA GLU A 653 58.33 2.72 11.15
C GLU A 653 58.16 3.21 9.70
N GLU A 654 56.92 3.30 9.19
CA GLU A 654 56.64 3.82 7.83
C GLU A 654 56.73 5.35 7.73
N GLY A 655 56.52 6.08 8.83
CA GLY A 655 56.67 7.55 8.87
C GLY A 655 58.12 8.05 8.96
N THR A 656 59.11 7.15 9.05
CA THR A 656 60.53 7.48 9.22
C THR A 656 61.39 7.06 8.00
N ARG A 657 60.77 6.78 6.85
CA ARG A 657 61.46 6.45 5.59
C ARG A 657 61.34 7.53 4.52
#